data_AF-A0AAD0FVQ4-F1
#
_entry.id   AF-A0AAD0FVQ4-F1
#
_cell.length_a   1.000
_cell.length_b   1.000
_cell.length_c   1.000
_cell.angle_alpha   90.00
_cell.angle_beta   90.00
_cell.angle_gamma   90.00
#
_symmetry.space_group_name_H-M   'P 1'
#
loop_
_entity.id
_entity.type
_entity.pdbx_description
1 polymer ?
#
loop_
_entity_poly.entity_id
_entity_poly.type
_entity_poly.pdbx_seq_one_letter_code
_entity_poly.pdbx_strand_id
1 'polypeptide(L)'
;MPLMRLLGILLLSLLLTACGGGGSIEKSGTVGDTDTDTDTTTYTLTLQGYSQADATKSNSVTNTAALDLRATLKDNDGAVVAGKRITFTLADDIGVLNPDSALTQNDGIATIELSAGSEAGAGEVTATYNGDDETYTATFAFQSTGGQGDDTGVSGSTTLEVQIVDQNGDKFNSANPVTADNVGVVVATLKSDGVAVADKLISFNTNFTGVITPELGTAITDDSGEARVTLGSGVATGAGQVVASYAPASGTSVSNTAVFYSSGDGAAQDEAQFSVSIKLLTGCNADWDDNRSNVKLDPLSAASGCTVTNSISSSELGELFVEVTNEQSGEGSKNALVNIETNLGTILPSSGTALTDNFGIALLKLQPGNTGGAGTVTATALDESASLNFAVGIANLTLSVDNGLNTNDDGSVIPLKAGGSTVIEVTLTDEDGNLYLTATDVEFSSTCAIAGESVIDDSVKSSNGIATATYRATGCNIDDDVTITVETGGQNFTESTVIPVESSAVQSIQFVDVSETFIALPPGEGGLPTQSIVTFKLLDADNIASSQQRIDFKLTDSVGAANLTLTSGNTDNEGLVQTTVTSGIVPGPLVVKACYVSKDDVKALPEGDDLTCWVDDFQLCQTDPSNEICPEGTLNLIPLSEQISSVSAQLTLASGVTDQNSFDLSPTTFNTNSLYYNGIITDLTVFFGDQFNNYNGDGVEATVLSEAGVVGSSSNEETCKTTDATCVVTWRSQGDRPFEDYKWGNRIGDIDGNASTTEGINPKTGQINCDPYFGAAAPCINGITRAKNDENGVVMGGRVSVLAVTKGQENFVDEQSTDDIKRTNGLFDIGEYYASYDLPEAFIDHNENNSFDKADCSDARGDDYDPVSDACSELNSRGGHNETWRDLDNDGIYDAADGLYNGLLCSEAANAAGECSRELVEVRKNIELVMSGDEPYVRFSVVKTDALPAPFEVFVPADCSSSVSGNRTFVELEESDVTERCDVAAIDLSVNNVEIDNPDFDPNDPDETDPETLTVDIGLTSMAVRIHYTDEFGNPLPANTVVSLTTSNGDLSIISHSETIPNTNTDKPMYSDVLISRETDGNDQTSGVLSITFEFENQLGASKTVSTGITIFDDV
;
A
#
# COMPACT_ATOMS: atom_id res chain seq x y z
N MET A 1 12.97 21.30 -9.84
CA MET A 1 13.92 20.75 -8.85
C MET A 1 15.11 20.14 -9.61
N PRO A 2 16.26 20.83 -9.68
CA PRO A 2 17.31 20.56 -10.66
C PRO A 2 18.58 19.93 -10.03
N LEU A 3 18.43 18.89 -9.21
CA LEU A 3 19.57 18.22 -8.55
C LEU A 3 19.91 16.82 -9.10
N MET A 4 19.04 16.23 -9.94
CA MET A 4 19.30 14.92 -10.58
C MET A 4 19.99 15.00 -11.95
N ARG A 5 20.10 16.20 -12.54
CA ARG A 5 20.84 16.41 -13.80
C ARG A 5 22.36 16.57 -13.61
N LEU A 6 22.84 16.74 -12.37
CA LEU A 6 24.26 16.95 -12.09
C LEU A 6 25.03 15.65 -11.84
N LEU A 7 24.35 14.54 -11.56
CA LEU A 7 24.99 13.24 -11.29
C LEU A 7 25.24 12.40 -12.55
N GLY A 8 24.48 12.64 -13.63
CA GLY A 8 24.66 11.95 -14.91
C GLY A 8 25.81 12.50 -15.77
N ILE A 9 26.37 13.65 -15.42
CA ILE A 9 27.41 14.35 -16.21
C ILE A 9 28.83 13.99 -15.74
N LEU A 10 28.99 13.38 -14.56
CA LEU A 10 30.31 12.98 -14.05
C LEU A 10 30.79 11.59 -14.49
N LEU A 11 29.89 10.73 -14.98
CA LEU A 11 30.23 9.34 -15.35
C LEU A 11 30.47 9.14 -16.86
N LEU A 12 30.39 10.21 -17.66
CA LEU A 12 30.50 10.18 -19.13
C LEU A 12 31.64 11.08 -19.63
N SER A 13 32.85 10.95 -19.06
CA SER A 13 34.01 11.77 -19.46
C SER A 13 35.37 11.06 -19.53
N LEU A 14 35.40 9.71 -19.62
CA LEU A 14 36.68 8.98 -19.75
C LEU A 14 36.85 8.13 -21.02
N LEU A 15 35.97 8.25 -22.01
CA LEU A 15 36.14 7.50 -23.26
C LEU A 15 35.86 8.40 -24.46
N LEU A 16 36.91 8.98 -25.04
CA LEU A 16 37.06 9.15 -26.49
C LEU A 16 38.47 9.65 -26.88
N THR A 17 38.91 9.16 -28.05
CA THR A 17 40.07 9.52 -28.89
C THR A 17 41.37 8.73 -28.60
N ALA A 18 42.02 8.07 -29.56
CA ALA A 18 41.83 7.99 -31.01
C ALA A 18 42.66 6.84 -31.65
N CYS A 19 42.32 6.55 -32.91
CA CYS A 19 43.18 6.01 -33.98
C CYS A 19 43.58 4.53 -33.87
N GLY A 20 43.34 3.65 -34.85
CA GLY A 20 42.84 3.80 -36.21
C GLY A 20 43.21 2.57 -37.05
N GLY A 21 42.35 2.23 -38.02
CA GLY A 21 42.62 1.43 -39.24
C GLY A 21 43.01 -0.04 -39.03
N GLY A 22 42.45 -1.04 -39.70
CA GLY A 22 41.93 -1.09 -41.07
C GLY A 22 42.61 -2.27 -41.78
N GLY A 23 41.83 -3.28 -42.17
CA GLY A 23 42.35 -4.50 -42.81
C GLY A 23 42.68 -4.35 -44.30
N SER A 24 43.33 -5.38 -44.87
CA SER A 24 43.29 -5.77 -46.29
C SER A 24 44.01 -7.12 -46.43
N ILE A 25 43.39 -8.18 -46.97
CA ILE A 25 43.14 -8.48 -48.39
C ILE A 25 44.44 -8.52 -49.20
N GLU A 26 44.87 -9.75 -49.52
CA GLU A 26 45.91 -10.03 -50.49
C GLU A 26 45.39 -9.91 -51.93
N LYS A 27 46.11 -9.17 -52.78
CA LYS A 27 46.26 -9.53 -54.21
C LYS A 27 47.42 -8.80 -54.92
N SER A 28 48.38 -9.61 -55.37
CA SER A 28 49.14 -9.57 -56.64
C SER A 28 49.77 -8.26 -57.17
N GLY A 29 51.08 -8.31 -57.45
CA GLY A 29 51.71 -7.46 -58.48
C GLY A 29 53.23 -7.30 -58.34
N THR A 30 53.98 -7.79 -59.32
CA THR A 30 55.46 -7.79 -59.43
C THR A 30 56.04 -6.50 -60.05
N VAL A 31 57.31 -6.21 -59.72
CA VAL A 31 58.36 -5.42 -60.43
C VAL A 31 58.50 -3.93 -60.07
N GLY A 32 59.71 -3.53 -59.61
CA GLY A 32 60.19 -2.14 -59.69
C GLY A 32 61.29 -1.68 -58.71
N ASP A 33 62.47 -2.31 -58.75
CA ASP A 33 63.84 -1.82 -58.44
C ASP A 33 64.06 -0.34 -57.98
N THR A 34 64.70 -0.11 -56.81
CA THR A 34 66.04 0.55 -56.66
C THR A 34 66.39 0.89 -55.19
N ASP A 35 67.30 0.09 -54.64
CA ASP A 35 68.53 0.42 -53.88
C ASP A 35 68.56 1.52 -52.79
N THR A 36 68.77 1.11 -51.53
CA THR A 36 69.86 1.55 -50.63
C THR A 36 69.79 0.74 -49.33
N ASP A 37 70.46 -0.42 -49.28
CA ASP A 37 70.57 -1.22 -48.06
C ASP A 37 71.80 -0.76 -47.24
N THR A 38 71.55 -0.20 -46.06
CA THR A 38 72.57 0.03 -45.05
C THR A 38 72.83 -1.29 -44.35
N ASP A 39 73.91 -1.97 -44.76
CA ASP A 39 74.39 -3.22 -44.15
C ASP A 39 74.52 -3.04 -42.61
N THR A 40 73.59 -3.60 -41.85
CA THR A 40 73.65 -3.65 -40.39
C THR A 40 74.69 -4.68 -39.98
N THR A 41 75.81 -4.24 -39.39
CA THR A 41 76.82 -5.15 -38.84
C THR A 41 76.24 -5.91 -37.65
N THR A 42 75.87 -7.17 -37.82
CA THR A 42 75.51 -8.07 -36.71
C THR A 42 76.77 -8.73 -36.12
N TYR A 43 76.67 -9.18 -34.86
CA TYR A 43 77.80 -9.72 -34.11
C TYR A 43 77.54 -11.15 -33.62
N THR A 44 78.61 -11.91 -33.38
CA THR A 44 78.55 -13.21 -32.71
C THR A 44 79.37 -13.15 -31.41
N LEU A 45 78.73 -13.49 -30.28
CA LEU A 45 79.37 -13.62 -28.97
C LEU A 45 79.43 -15.10 -28.56
N THR A 46 80.57 -15.54 -28.03
CA THR A 46 80.73 -16.90 -27.47
C THR A 46 81.42 -16.85 -26.12
N LEU A 47 81.06 -17.74 -25.20
CA LEU A 47 81.60 -17.79 -23.83
C LEU A 47 82.13 -19.19 -23.48
N GLN A 48 83.34 -19.28 -22.94
CA GLN A 48 83.96 -20.54 -22.49
C GLN A 48 84.81 -20.34 -21.23
N GLY A 49 84.79 -21.31 -20.31
CA GLY A 49 85.64 -21.34 -19.11
C GLY A 49 86.92 -22.15 -19.28
N TYR A 50 88.01 -21.68 -18.68
CA TYR A 50 89.32 -22.32 -18.67
C TYR A 50 89.86 -22.38 -17.24
N SER A 51 90.37 -23.53 -16.80
CA SER A 51 90.97 -23.67 -15.46
C SER A 51 92.21 -22.80 -15.33
N GLN A 52 92.32 -21.99 -14.29
CA GLN A 52 93.55 -21.23 -14.04
C GLN A 52 94.73 -22.12 -13.65
N ALA A 53 94.48 -23.34 -13.18
CA ALA A 53 95.53 -24.25 -12.77
C ALA A 53 96.35 -24.78 -13.97
N ASP A 54 95.72 -25.01 -15.13
CA ASP A 54 96.37 -25.63 -16.29
C ASP A 54 96.00 -25.01 -17.66
N ALA A 55 95.16 -23.97 -17.67
CA ALA A 55 94.64 -23.27 -18.84
C ALA A 55 93.87 -24.16 -19.85
N THR A 56 93.39 -25.33 -19.44
CA THR A 56 92.51 -26.18 -20.26
C THR A 56 91.05 -25.81 -20.08
N LYS A 57 90.20 -26.14 -21.08
CA LYS A 57 88.75 -25.90 -20.98
C LYS A 57 88.18 -26.75 -19.84
N SER A 58 87.49 -26.09 -18.91
CA SER A 58 86.86 -26.73 -17.76
C SER A 58 85.57 -26.01 -17.43
N ASN A 59 84.61 -26.76 -16.90
CA ASN A 59 83.35 -26.27 -16.36
C ASN A 59 83.18 -26.64 -14.87
N SER A 60 84.27 -26.91 -14.15
CA SER A 60 84.24 -27.14 -12.70
C SER A 60 85.12 -26.14 -11.96
N VAL A 61 84.59 -25.55 -10.89
CA VAL A 61 85.25 -24.57 -10.03
C VAL A 61 85.29 -25.12 -8.59
N THR A 62 86.42 -24.97 -7.89
CA THR A 62 86.56 -25.41 -6.49
C THR A 62 87.21 -24.30 -5.66
N ASN A 63 87.17 -24.41 -4.33
CA ASN A 63 87.81 -23.44 -3.43
C ASN A 63 89.35 -23.35 -3.59
N THR A 64 89.96 -24.19 -4.43
CA THR A 64 91.39 -24.18 -4.74
C THR A 64 91.71 -24.06 -6.24
N ALA A 65 90.70 -24.05 -7.12
CA ALA A 65 90.87 -23.94 -8.58
C ALA A 65 89.75 -23.11 -9.22
N ALA A 66 90.05 -21.83 -9.48
CA ALA A 66 89.17 -20.88 -10.17
C ALA A 66 89.21 -21.03 -11.71
N LEU A 67 88.19 -20.52 -12.40
CA LEU A 67 88.09 -20.49 -13.86
C LEU A 67 88.28 -19.08 -14.43
N ASP A 68 89.04 -18.96 -15.51
CA ASP A 68 89.02 -17.81 -16.41
C ASP A 68 87.88 -17.95 -17.42
N LEU A 69 86.86 -17.11 -17.32
CA LEU A 69 85.79 -17.01 -18.31
C LEU A 69 86.19 -16.09 -19.44
N ARG A 70 86.20 -16.60 -20.68
CA ARG A 70 86.64 -15.87 -21.88
C ARG A 70 85.49 -15.71 -22.86
N ALA A 71 85.01 -14.48 -23.01
CA ALA A 71 84.00 -14.10 -23.99
C ALA A 71 84.64 -13.55 -25.27
N THR A 72 84.38 -14.15 -26.43
CA THR A 72 84.94 -13.72 -27.72
C THR A 72 83.86 -13.09 -28.60
N LEU A 73 84.08 -11.84 -29.03
CA LEU A 73 83.17 -11.08 -29.90
C LEU A 73 83.72 -10.97 -31.33
N LYS A 74 82.89 -11.29 -32.32
CA LYS A 74 83.20 -11.17 -33.76
C LYS A 74 82.08 -10.44 -34.52
N ASP A 75 82.42 -9.78 -35.62
CA ASP A 75 81.43 -9.20 -36.54
C ASP A 75 80.94 -10.23 -37.58
N ASN A 76 80.04 -9.80 -38.46
CA ASN A 76 79.44 -10.64 -39.51
C ASN A 76 80.42 -11.25 -40.51
N ASP A 77 81.57 -10.62 -40.70
CA ASP A 77 82.62 -11.16 -41.57
C ASP A 77 83.56 -12.11 -40.80
N GLY A 78 83.29 -12.34 -39.51
CA GLY A 78 84.04 -13.22 -38.62
C GLY A 78 85.33 -12.60 -38.09
N ALA A 79 85.53 -11.29 -38.28
CA ALA A 79 86.67 -10.56 -37.73
C ALA A 79 86.46 -10.26 -36.25
N VAL A 80 87.55 -10.26 -35.48
CA VAL A 80 87.50 -10.06 -34.02
C VAL A 80 87.31 -8.58 -33.68
N VAL A 81 86.45 -8.29 -32.71
CA VAL A 81 86.02 -6.92 -32.37
C VAL A 81 86.60 -6.52 -31.01
N ALA A 82 87.61 -5.65 -31.04
CA ALA A 82 88.33 -5.16 -29.87
C ALA A 82 87.72 -3.89 -29.26
N GLY A 83 87.93 -3.68 -27.96
CA GLY A 83 87.57 -2.47 -27.21
C GLY A 83 86.10 -2.38 -26.79
N LYS A 84 85.32 -3.46 -26.88
CA LYS A 84 83.88 -3.48 -26.55
C LYS A 84 83.64 -4.09 -25.17
N ARG A 85 82.72 -3.52 -24.39
CA ARG A 85 82.43 -4.00 -23.02
C ARG A 85 81.52 -5.21 -23.05
N ILE A 86 81.97 -6.30 -22.44
CA ILE A 86 81.17 -7.48 -22.14
C ILE A 86 80.84 -7.47 -20.64
N THR A 87 79.56 -7.62 -20.31
CA THR A 87 79.08 -7.76 -18.93
C THR A 87 78.78 -9.23 -18.67
N PHE A 88 79.14 -9.73 -17.49
CA PHE A 88 78.92 -11.11 -17.08
C PHE A 88 78.03 -11.12 -15.84
N THR A 89 77.00 -11.96 -15.85
CA THR A 89 76.08 -12.11 -14.73
C THR A 89 75.94 -13.58 -14.39
N LEU A 90 76.01 -13.90 -13.10
CA LEU A 90 75.65 -15.20 -12.57
C LEU A 90 74.14 -15.29 -12.40
N ALA A 91 73.58 -16.46 -12.69
CA ALA A 91 72.18 -16.76 -12.40
C ALA A 91 71.93 -17.01 -10.90
N ASP A 92 72.96 -17.39 -10.13
CA ASP A 92 72.89 -17.85 -8.74
C ASP A 92 74.19 -17.58 -7.94
N ASP A 93 74.14 -17.77 -6.62
CA ASP A 93 75.27 -17.55 -5.69
C ASP A 93 76.24 -18.76 -5.62
N ILE A 94 76.17 -19.68 -6.59
CA ILE A 94 76.99 -20.91 -6.63
C ILE A 94 78.47 -20.63 -6.95
N GLY A 95 78.74 -19.48 -7.56
CA GLY A 95 80.08 -18.97 -7.83
C GLY A 95 80.21 -17.49 -7.50
N VAL A 96 81.43 -16.96 -7.60
CA VAL A 96 81.69 -15.53 -7.40
C VAL A 96 82.48 -14.99 -8.60
N LEU A 97 81.96 -13.97 -9.28
CA LEU A 97 82.63 -13.30 -10.40
C LEU A 97 83.52 -12.17 -9.92
N ASN A 98 84.72 -12.06 -10.51
CA ASN A 98 85.64 -10.97 -10.22
C ASN A 98 86.51 -10.61 -11.44
N PRO A 99 86.36 -9.42 -12.03
CA PRO A 99 85.20 -8.51 -11.93
C PRO A 99 83.97 -9.06 -12.71
N ASP A 100 82.82 -8.38 -12.63
CA ASP A 100 81.58 -8.73 -13.34
C ASP A 100 81.53 -8.23 -14.81
N SER A 101 82.57 -7.58 -15.30
CA SER A 101 82.64 -7.05 -16.66
C SER A 101 84.08 -6.81 -17.13
N ALA A 102 84.32 -6.94 -18.43
CA ALA A 102 85.62 -6.70 -19.05
C ALA A 102 85.49 -6.15 -20.49
N LEU A 103 86.50 -5.40 -20.95
CA LEU A 103 86.60 -4.97 -22.35
C LEU A 103 87.25 -6.08 -23.19
N THR A 104 86.77 -6.28 -24.42
CA THR A 104 87.44 -7.13 -25.40
C THR A 104 88.80 -6.53 -25.74
N GLN A 105 89.85 -7.35 -25.75
CA GLN A 105 91.19 -6.90 -26.07
C GLN A 105 91.43 -6.94 -27.59
N ASN A 106 92.66 -6.72 -28.04
CA ASN A 106 93.01 -6.66 -29.47
C ASN A 106 92.74 -7.97 -30.25
N ASP A 107 92.52 -9.08 -29.54
CA ASP A 107 92.12 -10.38 -30.08
C ASP A 107 90.60 -10.63 -30.05
N GLY A 108 89.81 -9.64 -29.61
CA GLY A 108 88.36 -9.71 -29.46
C GLY A 108 87.87 -10.45 -28.22
N ILE A 109 88.75 -10.78 -27.26
CA ILE A 109 88.39 -11.57 -26.07
C ILE A 109 88.34 -10.69 -24.81
N ALA A 110 87.24 -10.77 -24.05
CA ALA A 110 87.11 -10.23 -22.69
C ALA A 110 87.22 -11.39 -21.68
N THR A 111 88.07 -11.24 -20.65
CA THR A 111 88.34 -12.31 -19.66
C THR A 111 88.06 -11.83 -18.24
N ILE A 112 87.36 -12.64 -17.43
CA ILE A 112 87.12 -12.43 -15.99
C ILE A 112 87.32 -13.73 -15.21
N GLU A 113 87.48 -13.67 -13.89
CA GLU A 113 87.61 -14.84 -13.01
C GLU A 113 86.27 -15.27 -12.40
N LEU A 114 86.06 -16.58 -12.29
CA LEU A 114 84.97 -17.23 -11.56
C LEU A 114 85.57 -18.15 -10.48
N SER A 115 85.30 -17.82 -9.22
CA SER A 115 85.69 -18.60 -8.03
C SER A 115 84.50 -19.38 -7.45
N ALA A 116 84.76 -20.43 -6.65
CA ALA A 116 83.70 -21.20 -5.99
C ALA A 116 83.02 -20.37 -4.89
N GLY A 117 81.69 -20.38 -4.86
CA GLY A 117 80.89 -19.75 -3.80
C GLY A 117 80.96 -20.50 -2.47
N SER A 118 80.20 -20.04 -1.47
CA SER A 118 80.06 -20.75 -0.19
C SER A 118 79.37 -22.10 -0.35
N GLU A 119 78.55 -22.25 -1.40
CA GLU A 119 77.74 -23.44 -1.67
C GLU A 119 78.28 -24.26 -2.85
N ALA A 120 78.09 -25.57 -2.78
CA ALA A 120 78.39 -26.50 -3.87
C ALA A 120 77.15 -26.67 -4.75
N GLY A 121 77.30 -26.64 -6.07
CA GLY A 121 76.15 -26.73 -6.98
C GLY A 121 76.51 -26.47 -8.44
N ALA A 122 75.56 -26.59 -9.36
CA ALA A 122 75.74 -26.16 -10.74
C ALA A 122 75.20 -24.73 -10.90
N GLY A 123 75.98 -23.86 -11.54
CA GLY A 123 75.61 -22.47 -11.80
C GLY A 123 75.78 -22.11 -13.28
N GLU A 124 75.20 -21.00 -13.71
CA GLU A 124 75.33 -20.50 -15.09
C GLU A 124 75.76 -19.03 -15.12
N VAL A 125 76.70 -18.72 -16.00
CA VAL A 125 77.14 -17.35 -16.29
C VAL A 125 76.68 -16.95 -17.68
N THR A 126 76.05 -15.79 -17.79
CA THR A 126 75.70 -15.15 -19.06
C THR A 126 76.64 -14.00 -19.35
N ALA A 127 77.31 -14.01 -20.51
CA ALA A 127 78.03 -12.88 -21.06
C ALA A 127 77.15 -12.12 -22.06
N THR A 128 77.13 -10.79 -21.96
CA THR A 128 76.28 -9.92 -22.76
C THR A 128 77.08 -8.78 -23.37
N TYR A 129 76.91 -8.59 -24.68
CA TYR A 129 77.33 -7.41 -25.43
C TYR A 129 76.10 -6.68 -25.97
N ASN A 130 75.94 -5.42 -25.59
CA ASN A 130 74.89 -4.56 -26.13
C ASN A 130 75.49 -3.78 -27.32
N GLY A 131 75.15 -4.18 -28.54
CA GLY A 131 75.43 -3.39 -29.75
C GLY A 131 74.48 -2.20 -29.86
N ASP A 132 74.71 -1.34 -30.85
CA ASP A 132 73.96 -0.08 -31.00
C ASP A 132 72.45 -0.32 -31.26
N ASP A 133 72.10 -1.40 -31.96
CA ASP A 133 70.71 -1.74 -32.30
C ASP A 133 70.22 -3.10 -31.75
N GLU A 134 71.13 -3.99 -31.31
CA GLU A 134 70.77 -5.34 -30.86
C GLU A 134 71.72 -5.86 -29.75
N THR A 135 71.19 -6.70 -28.86
CA THR A 135 71.94 -7.31 -27.74
C THR A 135 72.29 -8.76 -28.05
N TYR A 136 73.55 -9.12 -27.85
CA TYR A 136 74.08 -10.46 -28.10
C TYR A 136 74.51 -11.09 -26.77
N THR A 137 74.03 -12.31 -26.51
CA THR A 137 74.30 -13.04 -25.26
C THR A 137 74.90 -14.42 -25.53
N ALA A 138 75.74 -14.90 -24.63
CA ALA A 138 76.23 -16.27 -24.61
C ALA A 138 76.29 -16.78 -23.17
N THR A 139 75.80 -17.99 -22.92
CA THR A 139 75.78 -18.59 -21.58
C THR A 139 76.86 -19.66 -21.42
N PHE A 140 77.25 -19.92 -20.17
CA PHE A 140 78.21 -20.95 -19.78
C PHE A 140 77.83 -21.54 -18.41
N ALA A 141 77.43 -22.81 -18.42
CA ALA A 141 77.14 -23.57 -17.20
C ALA A 141 78.42 -24.20 -16.61
N PHE A 142 78.54 -24.17 -15.28
CA PHE A 142 79.67 -24.69 -14.51
C PHE A 142 79.21 -25.38 -13.21
N GLN A 143 80.11 -26.06 -12.50
CA GLN A 143 79.82 -26.75 -11.24
C GLN A 143 80.84 -26.42 -10.13
N SER A 144 80.36 -25.94 -8.99
CA SER A 144 81.09 -25.51 -7.78
C SER A 144 81.08 -26.57 -6.67
N THR A 145 82.15 -26.63 -5.87
CA THR A 145 82.26 -27.54 -4.71
C THR A 145 82.07 -26.88 -3.33
N GLY A 146 81.85 -25.56 -3.24
CA GLY A 146 81.64 -24.84 -1.97
C GLY A 146 82.82 -24.82 -0.98
N GLY A 147 82.66 -24.12 0.16
CA GLY A 147 83.46 -24.32 1.39
C GLY A 147 84.64 -23.36 1.68
N GLN A 148 84.38 -22.09 2.00
CA GLN A 148 85.39 -21.15 2.54
C GLN A 148 84.85 -20.43 3.80
N GLY A 149 85.27 -20.85 5.02
CA GLY A 149 84.97 -20.15 6.29
C GLY A 149 85.53 -20.75 7.60
N ASP A 150 86.51 -20.04 8.22
CA ASP A 150 86.95 -19.85 9.63
C ASP A 150 87.06 -20.98 10.71
N ASP A 151 88.26 -21.59 10.86
CA ASP A 151 88.71 -22.29 12.11
C ASP A 151 90.11 -21.79 12.54
N THR A 152 90.28 -21.35 13.81
CA THR A 152 91.54 -20.77 14.35
C THR A 152 91.89 -21.20 15.79
N GLY A 153 91.49 -22.40 16.24
CA GLY A 153 91.48 -22.90 17.63
C GLY A 153 92.71 -22.75 18.56
N VAL A 154 93.80 -22.09 18.16
CA VAL A 154 94.94 -21.73 19.04
C VAL A 154 95.43 -20.31 18.71
N SER A 155 95.55 -19.45 19.72
CA SER A 155 96.22 -18.13 19.59
C SER A 155 97.09 -17.83 20.82
N GLY A 156 98.41 -17.75 20.59
CA GLY A 156 99.40 -17.57 21.66
C GLY A 156 99.45 -18.78 22.61
N SER A 157 99.39 -18.53 23.93
CA SER A 157 99.33 -19.60 24.95
C SER A 157 97.91 -19.96 25.41
N THR A 158 96.89 -19.35 24.79
CA THR A 158 95.49 -19.62 25.07
C THR A 158 94.96 -20.67 24.10
N THR A 159 94.40 -21.75 24.65
CA THR A 159 93.80 -22.85 23.89
C THR A 159 92.35 -23.00 24.29
N LEU A 160 91.46 -23.07 23.30
CA LEU A 160 90.04 -23.37 23.48
C LEU A 160 89.76 -24.69 22.77
N GLU A 161 89.32 -25.70 23.51
CA GLU A 161 88.91 -27.00 22.98
C GLU A 161 87.40 -27.18 23.16
N VAL A 162 86.71 -27.73 22.16
CA VAL A 162 85.26 -27.97 22.20
C VAL A 162 84.97 -29.44 21.95
N GLN A 163 84.12 -30.03 22.78
CA GLN A 163 83.63 -31.39 22.63
C GLN A 163 82.11 -31.45 22.80
N ILE A 164 81.48 -32.37 22.09
CA ILE A 164 80.05 -32.64 22.16
C ILE A 164 79.88 -34.13 22.49
N VAL A 165 79.17 -34.42 23.59
CA VAL A 165 78.92 -35.78 24.05
C VAL A 165 77.46 -35.94 24.48
N ASP A 166 76.93 -37.15 24.44
CA ASP A 166 75.60 -37.46 24.98
C ASP A 166 75.59 -37.52 26.51
N GLN A 167 74.42 -37.80 27.10
CA GLN A 167 74.25 -37.87 28.56
C GLN A 167 75.10 -38.98 29.23
N ASN A 168 75.58 -39.96 28.46
CA ASN A 168 76.44 -41.03 28.92
C ASN A 168 77.94 -40.76 28.65
N GLY A 169 78.26 -39.71 27.90
CA GLY A 169 79.63 -39.31 27.57
C GLY A 169 80.13 -39.80 26.20
N ASP A 170 79.27 -40.42 25.39
CA ASP A 170 79.64 -40.93 24.06
C ASP A 170 79.53 -39.84 22.98
N LYS A 171 80.33 -39.94 21.91
CA LYS A 171 80.32 -38.95 20.81
C LYS A 171 79.16 -39.19 19.84
N PHE A 172 78.49 -38.12 19.42
CA PHE A 172 77.47 -38.18 18.38
C PHE A 172 78.04 -38.51 17.01
N ASN A 173 77.34 -39.40 16.28
CA ASN A 173 77.68 -39.83 14.93
C ASN A 173 76.38 -40.26 14.20
N SER A 174 76.46 -40.67 12.93
CA SER A 174 75.27 -41.03 12.16
C SER A 174 74.43 -42.19 12.74
N ALA A 175 75.00 -43.04 13.60
CA ALA A 175 74.28 -44.13 14.28
C ALA A 175 73.81 -43.76 15.70
N ASN A 176 74.34 -42.67 16.27
CA ASN A 176 73.91 -42.08 17.54
C ASN A 176 73.80 -40.56 17.34
N PRO A 177 72.75 -40.06 16.66
CA PRO A 177 72.54 -38.64 16.43
C PRO A 177 71.94 -37.94 17.67
N VAL A 178 72.03 -36.62 17.70
CA VAL A 178 71.27 -35.78 18.63
C VAL A 178 69.80 -35.86 18.21
N THR A 179 68.93 -36.23 19.15
CA THR A 179 67.47 -36.34 18.95
C THR A 179 66.72 -35.55 20.03
N ALA A 180 65.40 -35.43 19.91
CA ALA A 180 64.57 -34.82 20.95
C ALA A 180 64.72 -35.51 22.33
N ASP A 181 64.90 -36.84 22.34
CA ASP A 181 65.05 -37.65 23.55
C ASP A 181 66.51 -37.86 23.98
N ASN A 182 67.48 -37.71 23.07
CA ASN A 182 68.91 -37.85 23.31
C ASN A 182 69.66 -36.53 23.05
N VAL A 183 69.50 -35.59 24.00
CA VAL A 183 70.15 -34.27 23.94
C VAL A 183 71.66 -34.36 24.24
N GLY A 184 72.44 -33.55 23.54
CA GLY A 184 73.88 -33.43 23.73
C GLY A 184 74.29 -32.42 24.80
N VAL A 185 75.50 -32.58 25.32
CA VAL A 185 76.18 -31.63 26.19
C VAL A 185 77.43 -31.14 25.47
N VAL A 186 77.49 -29.84 25.22
CA VAL A 186 78.67 -29.18 24.67
C VAL A 186 79.54 -28.69 25.82
N VAL A 187 80.81 -29.06 25.80
CA VAL A 187 81.82 -28.66 26.79
C VAL A 187 82.92 -27.91 26.05
N ALA A 188 83.13 -26.64 26.41
CA ALA A 188 84.32 -25.89 26.00
C ALA A 188 85.29 -25.75 27.16
N THR A 189 86.54 -26.17 26.95
CA THR A 189 87.60 -26.08 27.97
C THR A 189 88.60 -24.99 27.57
N LEU A 190 88.71 -23.97 28.42
CA LEU A 190 89.64 -22.86 28.24
C LEU A 190 90.88 -23.04 29.13
N LYS A 191 92.05 -23.04 28.51
CA LYS A 191 93.34 -23.05 29.21
C LYS A 191 94.23 -21.91 28.75
N SER A 192 95.04 -21.38 29.66
CA SER A 192 96.10 -20.41 29.36
C SER A 192 97.40 -20.91 30.00
N ASP A 193 98.47 -21.01 29.21
CA ASP A 193 99.74 -21.63 29.60
C ASP A 193 99.57 -23.06 30.17
N GLY A 194 98.56 -23.79 29.68
CA GLY A 194 98.22 -25.15 30.11
C GLY A 194 97.45 -25.26 31.42
N VAL A 195 97.14 -24.14 32.09
CA VAL A 195 96.33 -24.10 33.32
C VAL A 195 94.90 -23.69 32.99
N ALA A 196 93.92 -24.34 33.64
CA ALA A 196 92.50 -24.02 33.51
C ALA A 196 92.19 -22.57 33.94
N VAL A 197 91.39 -21.86 33.14
CA VAL A 197 91.00 -20.48 33.44
C VAL A 197 89.53 -20.44 33.82
N ALA A 198 89.26 -20.18 35.09
CA ALA A 198 87.90 -20.04 35.64
C ALA A 198 87.33 -18.62 35.46
N ASP A 199 86.01 -18.50 35.63
CA ASP A 199 85.24 -17.25 35.60
C ASP A 199 85.43 -16.43 34.30
N LYS A 200 85.38 -17.10 33.14
CA LYS A 200 85.40 -16.49 31.80
C LYS A 200 84.17 -16.89 31.00
N LEU A 201 83.59 -15.92 30.30
CA LEU A 201 82.42 -16.14 29.46
C LEU A 201 82.84 -16.74 28.11
N ILE A 202 82.28 -17.88 27.77
CA ILE A 202 82.39 -18.53 26.47
C ILE A 202 81.07 -18.38 25.73
N SER A 203 81.13 -18.01 24.45
CA SER A 203 79.97 -17.97 23.56
C SER A 203 79.96 -19.17 22.64
N PHE A 204 78.82 -19.83 22.52
CA PHE A 204 78.54 -20.98 21.68
C PHE A 204 77.47 -20.62 20.67
N ASN A 205 77.68 -20.98 19.41
CA ASN A 205 76.68 -20.87 18.36
C ASN A 205 76.62 -22.19 17.59
N THR A 206 75.42 -22.58 17.17
CA THR A 206 75.23 -23.65 16.19
C THR A 206 75.19 -23.07 14.78
N ASN A 207 75.87 -23.73 13.85
CA ASN A 207 75.71 -23.54 12.42
C ASN A 207 75.01 -24.78 11.83
N PHE A 208 74.17 -24.55 10.82
CA PHE A 208 73.36 -25.54 10.11
C PHE A 208 72.18 -26.13 10.90
N THR A 209 72.42 -27.01 11.88
CA THR A 209 71.37 -27.65 12.68
C THR A 209 71.73 -27.70 14.17
N GLY A 210 70.79 -28.14 15.01
CA GLY A 210 70.84 -28.20 16.47
C GLY A 210 70.59 -26.86 17.17
N VAL A 211 70.10 -26.94 18.40
CA VAL A 211 69.66 -25.80 19.21
C VAL A 211 70.41 -25.78 20.54
N ILE A 212 71.04 -24.65 20.87
CA ILE A 212 71.76 -24.50 22.14
C ILE A 212 70.82 -23.97 23.23
N THR A 213 70.90 -24.59 24.42
CA THR A 213 70.18 -24.16 25.61
C THR A 213 71.17 -23.87 26.75
N PRO A 214 71.10 -22.69 27.39
CA PRO A 214 70.12 -21.61 27.18
C PRO A 214 70.31 -20.84 25.87
N GLU A 215 69.22 -20.27 25.33
CA GLU A 215 69.13 -19.62 23.99
C GLU A 215 70.17 -18.50 23.77
N LEU A 216 70.59 -17.82 24.85
CA LEU A 216 71.66 -16.81 24.78
C LEU A 216 73.02 -17.40 24.39
N GLY A 217 73.18 -18.73 24.33
CA GLY A 217 74.36 -19.40 23.83
C GLY A 217 75.63 -19.14 24.65
N THR A 218 75.54 -18.71 25.90
CA THR A 218 76.71 -18.33 26.71
C THR A 218 76.81 -19.12 28.01
N ALA A 219 78.03 -19.48 28.40
CA ALA A 219 78.31 -20.11 29.70
C ALA A 219 79.65 -19.63 30.27
N ILE A 220 79.74 -19.60 31.60
CA ILE A 220 80.95 -19.19 32.32
C ILE A 220 81.77 -20.45 32.66
N THR A 221 83.08 -20.39 32.47
CA THR A 221 84.01 -21.47 32.83
C THR A 221 84.10 -21.65 34.34
N ASP A 222 84.00 -22.89 34.82
CA ASP A 222 84.18 -23.21 36.24
C ASP A 222 85.66 -23.27 36.68
N ASP A 223 85.92 -23.70 37.92
CA ASP A 223 87.28 -23.87 38.49
C ASP A 223 88.18 -24.82 37.69
N SER A 224 87.60 -25.69 36.85
CA SER A 224 88.31 -26.58 35.93
C SER A 224 88.49 -26.01 34.52
N GLY A 225 88.03 -24.78 34.29
CA GLY A 225 88.12 -24.07 33.02
C GLY A 225 87.06 -24.50 32.00
N GLU A 226 86.02 -25.21 32.43
CA GLU A 226 84.98 -25.75 31.55
C GLU A 226 83.70 -24.91 31.57
N ALA A 227 83.21 -24.54 30.38
CA ALA A 227 81.90 -23.94 30.18
C ALA A 227 81.00 -24.96 29.47
N ARG A 228 79.74 -25.12 29.94
CA ARG A 228 78.82 -26.17 29.47
C ARG A 228 77.48 -25.58 29.01
N VAL A 229 76.99 -26.05 27.87
CA VAL A 229 75.64 -25.78 27.35
C VAL A 229 75.01 -27.08 26.83
N THR A 230 73.68 -27.13 26.77
CA THR A 230 72.94 -28.30 26.23
C THR A 230 72.67 -28.08 24.75
N LEU A 231 72.68 -29.16 23.95
CA LEU A 231 72.45 -29.19 22.51
C LEU A 231 71.24 -30.09 22.19
N GLY A 232 70.15 -29.52 21.72
CA GLY A 232 69.01 -30.24 21.15
C GLY A 232 69.16 -30.47 19.64
N SER A 233 68.32 -31.32 19.05
CA SER A 233 68.40 -31.71 17.63
C SER A 233 67.99 -30.59 16.66
N GLY A 234 67.13 -29.66 17.08
CA GLY A 234 66.60 -28.63 16.16
C GLY A 234 65.70 -29.24 15.08
N VAL A 235 65.43 -28.49 14.01
CA VAL A 235 64.38 -28.84 13.02
C VAL A 235 64.90 -29.52 11.75
N ALA A 236 66.22 -29.58 11.55
CA ALA A 236 66.83 -30.08 10.31
C ALA A 236 67.68 -31.33 10.56
N THR A 237 67.46 -32.41 9.80
CA THR A 237 68.28 -33.62 9.84
C THR A 237 69.62 -33.38 9.14
N GLY A 238 70.73 -33.86 9.70
CA GLY A 238 72.05 -33.76 9.05
C GLY A 238 73.19 -33.43 10.02
N ALA A 239 74.38 -33.15 9.47
CA ALA A 239 75.54 -32.77 10.26
C ALA A 239 75.44 -31.30 10.70
N GLY A 240 75.44 -31.07 12.01
CA GLY A 240 75.49 -29.75 12.62
C GLY A 240 76.88 -29.43 13.14
N GLN A 241 77.11 -28.14 13.41
CA GLN A 241 78.38 -27.65 13.90
C GLN A 241 78.16 -26.71 15.08
N VAL A 242 78.92 -26.86 16.16
CA VAL A 242 78.96 -25.92 17.28
C VAL A 242 80.29 -25.20 17.28
N VAL A 243 80.25 -23.88 17.18
CA VAL A 243 81.42 -23.00 17.30
C VAL A 243 81.41 -22.41 18.71
N ALA A 244 82.45 -22.67 19.50
CA ALA A 244 82.68 -21.96 20.75
C ALA A 244 83.77 -20.90 20.55
N SER A 245 83.58 -19.73 21.15
CA SER A 245 84.50 -18.60 21.04
C SER A 245 84.75 -17.93 22.38
N TYR A 246 85.99 -17.49 22.57
CA TYR A 246 86.43 -16.70 23.71
C TYR A 246 87.17 -15.46 23.23
N ALA A 247 86.71 -14.29 23.67
CA ALA A 247 87.32 -12.99 23.38
C ALA A 247 87.76 -12.32 24.70
N PRO A 248 89.06 -12.32 25.05
CA PRO A 248 89.53 -11.61 26.23
C PRO A 248 89.48 -10.08 26.02
N ALA A 249 89.30 -9.31 27.10
CA ALA A 249 89.24 -7.84 27.06
C ALA A 249 90.52 -7.16 26.51
N SER A 250 91.63 -7.90 26.46
CA SER A 250 92.86 -7.49 25.77
C SER A 250 93.56 -8.75 25.23
N GLY A 251 93.40 -9.03 23.93
CA GLY A 251 94.01 -10.17 23.24
C GLY A 251 93.27 -10.53 21.95
N THR A 252 93.78 -11.51 21.21
CA THR A 252 93.13 -12.05 20.00
C THR A 252 92.08 -13.09 20.40
N SER A 253 90.90 -13.02 19.81
CA SER A 253 89.83 -14.00 20.00
C SER A 253 90.28 -15.38 19.53
N VAL A 254 89.86 -16.43 20.24
CA VAL A 254 90.02 -17.82 19.80
C VAL A 254 88.65 -18.43 19.59
N SER A 255 88.47 -19.15 18.48
CA SER A 255 87.28 -19.95 18.20
C SER A 255 87.70 -21.37 17.84
N ASN A 256 86.94 -22.35 18.33
CA ASN A 256 87.12 -23.74 17.96
C ASN A 256 85.74 -24.38 17.76
N THR A 257 85.71 -25.41 16.94
CA THR A 257 84.51 -25.88 16.33
C THR A 257 84.41 -27.40 16.43
N ALA A 258 83.25 -27.89 16.87
CA ALA A 258 82.94 -29.31 16.94
C ALA A 258 81.74 -29.62 16.06
N VAL A 259 81.69 -30.83 15.49
CA VAL A 259 80.59 -31.28 14.63
C VAL A 259 79.81 -32.41 15.29
N PHE A 260 78.54 -32.53 14.95
CA PHE A 260 77.63 -33.58 15.43
C PHE A 260 76.64 -33.95 14.31
N TYR A 261 75.92 -35.06 14.47
CA TYR A 261 74.80 -35.42 13.59
C TYR A 261 73.50 -35.20 14.35
N SER A 262 72.51 -34.60 13.70
CA SER A 262 71.18 -34.34 14.24
C SER A 262 70.11 -35.10 13.44
N SER A 263 69.06 -35.55 14.13
CA SER A 263 67.87 -36.11 13.52
C SER A 263 66.82 -35.05 13.12
N GLY A 264 67.00 -33.78 13.49
CA GLY A 264 66.07 -32.70 13.10
C GLY A 264 64.65 -32.83 13.65
N ASP A 265 64.45 -33.70 14.63
CA ASP A 265 63.15 -34.07 15.20
C ASP A 265 62.73 -33.16 16.38
N GLY A 266 63.41 -32.04 16.57
CA GLY A 266 63.19 -31.09 17.66
C GLY A 266 62.20 -29.95 17.33
N ALA A 267 61.53 -30.01 16.18
CA ALA A 267 60.47 -29.05 15.81
C ALA A 267 59.13 -29.36 16.51
N ALA A 268 58.36 -28.33 16.86
CA ALA A 268 56.91 -28.49 17.04
C ALA A 268 56.29 -28.88 15.69
N GLN A 269 55.29 -29.78 15.70
CA GLN A 269 54.76 -30.47 14.51
C GLN A 269 54.08 -29.61 13.42
N ASP A 270 54.21 -28.28 13.41
CA ASP A 270 53.37 -27.39 12.57
C ASP A 270 54.04 -26.79 11.32
N GLU A 271 55.26 -27.19 10.92
CA GLU A 271 55.90 -26.67 9.68
C GLU A 271 56.55 -27.75 8.80
N ALA A 272 55.78 -28.74 8.34
CA ALA A 272 56.21 -29.62 7.25
C ALA A 272 55.78 -29.03 5.89
N GLN A 273 56.74 -28.76 5.00
CA GLN A 273 56.46 -28.35 3.61
C GLN A 273 56.16 -29.60 2.75
N PHE A 274 55.03 -29.58 2.05
CA PHE A 274 54.56 -30.67 1.18
C PHE A 274 54.47 -30.17 -0.27
N SER A 275 54.49 -31.10 -1.22
CA SER A 275 54.13 -30.84 -2.62
C SER A 275 53.05 -31.82 -3.05
N VAL A 276 52.11 -31.33 -3.87
CA VAL A 276 51.03 -32.12 -4.46
C VAL A 276 51.25 -32.18 -5.96
N SER A 277 51.08 -33.35 -6.58
CA SER A 277 51.01 -33.50 -8.03
C SER A 277 49.79 -34.31 -8.45
N ILE A 278 49.22 -34.00 -9.61
CA ILE A 278 48.02 -34.66 -10.14
C ILE A 278 48.21 -35.05 -11.61
N LYS A 279 47.74 -36.24 -12.00
CA LYS A 279 47.69 -36.74 -13.38
C LYS A 279 46.34 -37.38 -13.66
N LEU A 280 45.84 -37.22 -14.88
CA LEU A 280 44.67 -37.94 -15.39
C LEU A 280 45.13 -39.11 -16.26
N LEU A 281 44.63 -40.30 -15.95
CA LEU A 281 44.98 -41.56 -16.58
C LEU A 281 43.73 -42.19 -17.23
N THR A 282 43.91 -42.77 -18.41
CA THR A 282 42.89 -43.59 -19.10
C THR A 282 43.48 -44.93 -19.51
N GLY A 283 42.63 -45.91 -19.82
CA GLY A 283 43.07 -47.23 -20.32
C GLY A 283 43.83 -48.13 -19.33
N CYS A 284 43.80 -47.84 -18.03
CA CYS A 284 44.48 -48.63 -17.01
C CYS A 284 43.98 -50.09 -16.96
N ASN A 285 44.91 -51.04 -16.76
CA ASN A 285 44.55 -52.45 -16.56
C ASN A 285 43.73 -52.61 -15.27
N ALA A 286 42.74 -53.50 -15.25
CA ALA A 286 41.81 -53.62 -14.11
C ALA A 286 42.46 -54.01 -12.77
N ASP A 287 43.66 -54.57 -12.79
CA ASP A 287 44.44 -55.04 -11.64
C ASP A 287 45.67 -54.16 -11.32
N TRP A 288 45.79 -52.98 -11.93
CA TRP A 288 47.00 -52.15 -11.84
C TRP A 288 47.26 -51.59 -10.43
N ASP A 289 46.23 -51.45 -9.60
CA ASP A 289 46.29 -50.91 -8.25
C ASP A 289 46.14 -51.95 -7.12
N ASP A 290 45.97 -53.24 -7.46
CA ASP A 290 45.69 -54.34 -6.52
C ASP A 290 46.72 -54.48 -5.37
N ASN A 291 47.97 -54.08 -5.61
CA ASN A 291 49.08 -54.21 -4.65
C ASN A 291 49.58 -52.87 -4.07
N ARG A 292 48.82 -51.78 -4.23
CA ARG A 292 49.24 -50.40 -3.87
C ARG A 292 49.65 -50.20 -2.40
N SER A 293 49.18 -51.05 -1.50
CA SER A 293 49.57 -51.01 -0.08
C SER A 293 51.02 -51.42 0.18
N ASN A 294 51.64 -52.17 -0.74
CA ASN A 294 52.96 -52.79 -0.55
C ASN A 294 54.00 -52.36 -1.61
N VAL A 295 53.55 -51.84 -2.76
CA VAL A 295 54.41 -51.41 -3.86
C VAL A 295 53.98 -50.03 -4.31
N LYS A 296 54.93 -49.09 -4.44
CA LYS A 296 54.67 -47.75 -4.99
C LYS A 296 54.16 -47.88 -6.43
N LEU A 297 52.99 -47.32 -6.71
CA LEU A 297 52.42 -47.31 -8.06
C LEU A 297 53.24 -46.39 -8.98
N ASP A 298 53.51 -46.86 -10.20
CA ASP A 298 54.12 -46.08 -11.27
C ASP A 298 53.20 -46.08 -12.50
N PRO A 299 52.49 -44.96 -12.76
CA PRO A 299 51.55 -44.86 -13.88
C PRO A 299 52.23 -44.80 -15.26
N LEU A 300 53.57 -44.70 -15.32
CA LEU A 300 54.33 -44.74 -16.57
C LEU A 300 54.93 -46.13 -16.85
N SER A 301 54.75 -47.08 -15.92
CA SER A 301 55.24 -48.44 -16.11
C SER A 301 54.42 -49.17 -17.17
N ALA A 302 55.10 -49.96 -18.02
CA ALA A 302 54.43 -50.75 -19.06
C ALA A 302 53.44 -51.81 -18.50
N ALA A 303 53.54 -52.14 -17.21
CA ALA A 303 52.65 -53.09 -16.53
C ALA A 303 51.30 -52.47 -16.13
N SER A 304 51.23 -51.15 -15.97
CA SER A 304 50.01 -50.46 -15.53
C SER A 304 48.92 -50.41 -16.61
N GLY A 305 49.30 -50.43 -17.89
CA GLY A 305 48.38 -50.21 -19.01
C GLY A 305 47.87 -48.76 -19.14
N CYS A 306 48.12 -47.92 -18.14
CA CYS A 306 47.64 -46.54 -18.07
C CYS A 306 48.34 -45.64 -19.10
N THR A 307 47.57 -44.71 -19.66
CA THR A 307 48.09 -43.59 -20.46
C THR A 307 47.78 -42.27 -19.80
N VAL A 308 48.79 -41.43 -19.57
CA VAL A 308 48.59 -40.05 -19.12
C VAL A 308 47.97 -39.25 -20.26
N THR A 309 46.83 -38.62 -20.00
CA THR A 309 46.08 -37.87 -21.00
C THR A 309 45.56 -36.56 -20.43
N ASN A 310 45.36 -35.58 -21.30
CA ASN A 310 44.63 -34.34 -20.99
C ASN A 310 43.29 -34.30 -21.75
N SER A 311 42.81 -35.43 -22.26
CA SER A 311 41.51 -35.55 -22.93
C SER A 311 40.83 -36.88 -22.60
N ILE A 312 39.52 -36.84 -22.39
CA ILE A 312 38.70 -37.99 -22.01
C ILE A 312 37.32 -37.96 -22.71
N SER A 313 36.77 -39.12 -23.07
CA SER A 313 35.42 -39.22 -23.66
C SER A 313 34.33 -39.00 -22.59
N SER A 314 33.18 -38.41 -22.94
CA SER A 314 32.01 -38.31 -22.04
C SER A 314 31.51 -39.68 -21.54
N SER A 315 31.86 -40.76 -22.24
CA SER A 315 31.50 -42.15 -21.91
C SER A 315 32.58 -42.94 -21.16
N GLU A 316 33.75 -42.36 -20.90
CA GLU A 316 34.88 -43.03 -20.22
C GLU A 316 35.08 -42.47 -18.80
N LEU A 317 35.47 -43.34 -17.84
CA LEU A 317 35.90 -42.93 -16.50
C LEU A 317 37.42 -42.77 -16.48
N GLY A 318 37.92 -41.62 -16.05
CA GLY A 318 39.34 -41.34 -15.90
C GLY A 318 39.82 -41.64 -14.50
N GLU A 319 41.04 -42.13 -14.34
CA GLU A 319 41.68 -42.26 -13.03
C GLU A 319 42.52 -41.02 -12.71
N LEU A 320 42.27 -40.42 -11.56
CA LEU A 320 43.04 -39.30 -11.02
C LEU A 320 44.10 -39.86 -10.07
N PHE A 321 45.36 -39.73 -10.49
CA PHE A 321 46.52 -40.10 -9.71
C PHE A 321 47.07 -38.87 -9.01
N VAL A 322 47.02 -38.86 -7.67
CA VAL A 322 47.54 -37.76 -6.85
C VAL A 322 48.68 -38.28 -5.98
N GLU A 323 49.81 -37.56 -5.99
CA GLU A 323 50.98 -37.87 -5.15
C GLU A 323 51.29 -36.69 -4.24
N VAL A 324 51.33 -36.93 -2.92
CA VAL A 324 51.67 -35.95 -1.88
C VAL A 324 53.04 -36.31 -1.30
N THR A 325 54.03 -35.45 -1.50
CA THR A 325 55.41 -35.70 -1.10
C THR A 325 55.84 -34.67 -0.07
N ASN A 326 56.50 -35.10 1.00
CA ASN A 326 57.14 -34.16 1.92
C ASN A 326 58.44 -33.67 1.27
N GLU A 327 58.57 -32.36 1.05
CA GLU A 327 59.69 -31.79 0.28
C GLU A 327 61.04 -31.93 1.00
N GLN A 328 61.02 -32.04 2.33
CA GLN A 328 62.23 -32.12 3.15
C GLN A 328 62.81 -33.54 3.21
N SER A 329 61.95 -34.57 3.17
CA SER A 329 62.36 -35.97 3.25
C SER A 329 62.34 -36.70 1.90
N GLY A 330 61.60 -36.20 0.91
CA GLY A 330 61.36 -36.87 -0.37
C GLY A 330 60.46 -38.12 -0.26
N GLU A 331 59.94 -38.41 0.92
CA GLU A 331 59.04 -39.53 1.20
C GLU A 331 57.57 -39.11 0.97
N GLY A 332 56.75 -40.08 0.58
CA GLY A 332 55.32 -39.87 0.41
C GLY A 332 54.61 -39.65 1.75
N SER A 333 53.72 -38.67 1.81
CA SER A 333 52.96 -38.37 3.03
C SER A 333 51.81 -39.35 3.19
N LYS A 334 51.94 -40.32 4.11
CA LYS A 334 50.93 -41.35 4.37
C LYS A 334 49.71 -40.80 5.12
N ASN A 335 48.51 -41.25 4.77
CA ASN A 335 47.22 -40.87 5.39
C ASN A 335 46.91 -39.37 5.31
N ALA A 336 47.50 -38.65 4.35
CA ALA A 336 47.12 -37.28 4.04
C ALA A 336 45.74 -37.28 3.37
N LEU A 337 44.87 -36.36 3.78
CA LEU A 337 43.57 -36.15 3.13
C LEU A 337 43.78 -35.35 1.85
N VAL A 338 43.49 -35.97 0.72
CA VAL A 338 43.41 -35.33 -0.59
C VAL A 338 41.96 -34.96 -0.86
N ASN A 339 41.71 -33.70 -1.18
CA ASN A 339 40.42 -33.20 -1.66
C ASN A 339 40.56 -32.77 -3.13
N ILE A 340 39.69 -33.29 -3.98
CA ILE A 340 39.63 -33.01 -5.41
C ILE A 340 38.37 -32.23 -5.73
N GLU A 341 38.55 -31.12 -6.42
CA GLU A 341 37.48 -30.33 -7.02
C GLU A 341 37.66 -30.30 -8.54
N THR A 342 36.55 -30.27 -9.27
CA THR A 342 36.56 -30.10 -10.74
C THR A 342 35.48 -29.10 -11.14
N ASN A 343 35.75 -28.28 -12.16
CA ASN A 343 34.75 -27.38 -12.74
C ASN A 343 33.95 -28.02 -13.89
N LEU A 344 34.33 -29.22 -14.33
CA LEU A 344 33.68 -29.99 -15.39
C LEU A 344 33.69 -31.48 -15.02
N GLY A 345 32.54 -32.15 -15.11
CA GLY A 345 32.36 -33.52 -14.62
C GLY A 345 32.21 -33.65 -13.10
N THR A 346 32.30 -34.89 -12.61
CA THR A 346 32.11 -35.27 -11.20
C THR A 346 33.23 -36.19 -10.74
N ILE A 347 33.59 -36.10 -9.46
CA ILE A 347 34.61 -36.96 -8.85
C ILE A 347 33.93 -38.14 -8.16
N LEU A 348 34.53 -39.33 -8.27
CA LEU A 348 34.07 -40.55 -7.62
C LEU A 348 35.15 -41.05 -6.65
N PRO A 349 34.80 -41.29 -5.36
CA PRO A 349 33.47 -41.08 -4.76
C PRO A 349 33.08 -39.59 -4.70
N SER A 350 31.78 -39.30 -4.68
CA SER A 350 31.22 -37.94 -4.72
C SER A 350 31.62 -37.05 -3.54
N SER A 351 32.24 -37.60 -2.51
CA SER A 351 32.87 -36.80 -1.46
C SER A 351 34.07 -36.01 -1.96
N GLY A 352 34.64 -36.33 -3.12
CA GLY A 352 35.83 -35.66 -3.66
C GLY A 352 37.12 -35.99 -2.90
N THR A 353 37.05 -36.82 -1.86
CA THR A 353 38.16 -37.03 -0.92
C THR A 353 38.72 -38.46 -0.96
N ALA A 354 40.05 -38.59 -0.87
CA ALA A 354 40.72 -39.87 -0.62
C ALA A 354 41.92 -39.70 0.33
N LEU A 355 42.28 -40.76 1.05
CA LEU A 355 43.50 -40.79 1.85
C LEU A 355 44.65 -41.33 1.01
N THR A 356 45.84 -40.76 1.19
CA THR A 356 47.06 -41.30 0.60
C THR A 356 47.49 -42.61 1.27
N ASP A 357 48.06 -43.53 0.49
CA ASP A 357 48.63 -44.78 0.97
C ASP A 357 50.04 -44.60 1.58
N ASN A 358 50.73 -45.72 1.88
CA ASN A 358 52.07 -45.73 2.47
C ASN A 358 53.12 -44.98 1.64
N PHE A 359 52.85 -44.72 0.36
CA PHE A 359 53.77 -44.07 -0.57
C PHE A 359 53.32 -42.66 -0.94
N GLY A 360 52.33 -42.10 -0.25
CA GLY A 360 51.81 -40.75 -0.52
C GLY A 360 50.85 -40.68 -1.70
N ILE A 361 50.32 -41.80 -2.19
CA ILE A 361 49.48 -41.84 -3.40
C ILE A 361 48.01 -41.95 -3.03
N ALA A 362 47.17 -41.07 -3.59
CA ALA A 362 45.71 -41.16 -3.56
C ALA A 362 45.17 -41.39 -4.98
N LEU A 363 44.18 -42.25 -5.12
CA LEU A 363 43.49 -42.52 -6.39
C LEU A 363 42.02 -42.16 -6.25
N LEU A 364 41.51 -41.36 -7.17
CA LEU A 364 40.09 -41.06 -7.34
C LEU A 364 39.71 -41.28 -8.81
N LYS A 365 38.41 -41.21 -9.14
CA LYS A 365 37.96 -41.28 -10.53
C LYS A 365 37.29 -39.98 -10.95
N LEU A 366 37.55 -39.53 -12.17
CA LEU A 366 36.84 -38.43 -12.83
C LEU A 366 35.81 -39.04 -13.78
N GLN A 367 34.54 -38.72 -13.55
CA GLN A 367 33.45 -38.95 -14.48
C GLN A 367 33.17 -37.63 -15.20
N PRO A 368 33.59 -37.45 -16.47
CA PRO A 368 33.56 -36.16 -17.18
C PRO A 368 32.16 -35.55 -17.34
N GLY A 369 31.12 -36.35 -17.11
CA GLY A 369 29.73 -35.95 -17.29
C GLY A 369 29.38 -35.85 -18.76
N ASN A 370 28.19 -35.30 -19.00
CA ASN A 370 27.71 -35.13 -20.34
C ASN A 370 28.16 -33.81 -20.95
N THR A 371 28.74 -32.84 -20.27
CA THR A 371 29.15 -31.56 -20.88
C THR A 371 30.56 -31.64 -21.49
N GLY A 372 30.66 -31.30 -22.77
CA GLY A 372 31.90 -31.26 -23.54
C GLY A 372 32.55 -29.89 -23.43
N GLY A 373 33.87 -29.84 -23.53
CA GLY A 373 34.64 -28.60 -23.31
C GLY A 373 35.93 -28.84 -22.55
N ALA A 374 36.62 -27.77 -22.16
CA ALA A 374 37.83 -27.83 -21.34
C ALA A 374 37.49 -27.60 -19.86
N GLY A 375 37.95 -28.49 -19.00
CA GLY A 375 37.80 -28.43 -17.56
C GLY A 375 39.15 -28.40 -16.84
N THR A 376 39.11 -28.12 -15.54
CA THR A 376 40.24 -28.12 -14.63
C THR A 376 39.89 -28.96 -13.41
N VAL A 377 40.76 -29.90 -13.06
CA VAL A 377 40.75 -30.60 -11.78
C VAL A 377 41.80 -29.99 -10.86
N THR A 378 41.44 -29.71 -9.62
CA THR A 378 42.35 -29.19 -8.59
C THR A 378 42.40 -30.19 -7.42
N ALA A 379 43.61 -30.67 -7.11
CA ALA A 379 43.90 -31.47 -5.93
C ALA A 379 44.44 -30.58 -4.82
N THR A 380 43.93 -30.73 -3.61
CA THR A 380 44.38 -30.04 -2.40
C THR A 380 44.71 -31.05 -1.32
N ALA A 381 45.86 -30.91 -0.67
CA ALA A 381 46.26 -31.72 0.48
C ALA A 381 47.30 -30.97 1.32
N LEU A 382 47.13 -30.95 2.65
CA LEU A 382 48.06 -30.32 3.60
C LEU A 382 48.41 -28.87 3.21
N ASP A 383 47.38 -28.08 2.88
CA ASP A 383 47.42 -26.67 2.47
C ASP A 383 48.16 -26.36 1.14
N GLU A 384 48.51 -27.41 0.39
CA GLU A 384 49.12 -27.31 -0.94
C GLU A 384 48.15 -27.74 -2.04
N SER A 385 48.30 -27.18 -3.24
CA SER A 385 47.37 -27.44 -4.34
C SER A 385 48.07 -27.63 -5.69
N ALA A 386 47.51 -28.50 -6.52
CA ALA A 386 47.93 -28.70 -7.90
C ALA A 386 46.73 -28.84 -8.83
N SER A 387 46.82 -28.24 -10.01
CA SER A 387 45.73 -28.27 -10.99
C SER A 387 46.16 -28.91 -12.31
N LEU A 388 45.21 -29.60 -12.95
CA LEU A 388 45.33 -30.21 -14.26
C LEU A 388 44.17 -29.77 -15.15
N ASN A 389 44.49 -29.21 -16.32
CA ASN A 389 43.51 -28.92 -17.35
C ASN A 389 43.29 -30.13 -18.26
N PHE A 390 42.03 -30.46 -18.56
CA PHE A 390 41.65 -31.58 -19.43
C PHE A 390 40.49 -31.17 -20.36
N ALA A 391 40.23 -31.95 -21.42
CA ALA A 391 39.13 -31.74 -22.35
C ALA A 391 38.19 -32.96 -22.43
N VAL A 392 36.90 -32.72 -22.53
CA VAL A 392 35.86 -33.75 -22.67
C VAL A 392 35.39 -33.83 -24.12
N GLY A 393 35.52 -35.00 -24.75
CA GLY A 393 35.04 -35.28 -26.10
C GLY A 393 33.52 -35.52 -26.15
N ILE A 394 32.86 -35.02 -27.20
CA ILE A 394 31.40 -35.07 -27.40
C ILE A 394 30.92 -36.42 -27.93
N ALA A 395 29.78 -36.91 -27.42
CA ALA A 395 28.98 -37.98 -28.05
C ALA A 395 27.87 -37.33 -28.89
N ASN A 396 27.67 -37.78 -30.14
CA ASN A 396 26.53 -37.34 -30.96
C ASN A 396 25.27 -38.11 -30.54
N LEU A 397 24.17 -37.40 -30.25
CA LEU A 397 22.89 -37.99 -29.88
C LEU A 397 21.81 -37.73 -30.93
N THR A 398 20.83 -38.63 -30.98
CA THR A 398 19.55 -38.46 -31.67
C THR A 398 18.42 -38.58 -30.65
N LEU A 399 17.43 -37.67 -30.72
CA LEU A 399 16.26 -37.62 -29.84
C LEU A 399 15.02 -38.15 -30.60
N SER A 400 14.16 -38.88 -29.90
CA SER A 400 12.82 -39.24 -30.38
C SER A 400 11.81 -38.96 -29.27
N VAL A 401 10.74 -38.23 -29.58
CA VAL A 401 9.75 -37.76 -28.60
C VAL A 401 8.36 -38.34 -28.90
N ASP A 402 7.69 -38.83 -27.87
CA ASP A 402 6.28 -39.21 -27.87
C ASP A 402 5.52 -38.29 -26.89
N ASN A 403 4.43 -37.66 -27.35
CA ASN A 403 3.62 -36.74 -26.52
C ASN A 403 2.61 -37.47 -25.62
N GLY A 404 2.53 -38.81 -25.72
CA GLY A 404 1.68 -39.64 -24.87
C GLY A 404 0.18 -39.51 -25.13
N LEU A 405 -0.21 -38.79 -26.19
CA LEU A 405 -1.60 -38.59 -26.57
C LEU A 405 -2.08 -39.72 -27.50
N ASN A 406 -3.31 -40.16 -27.29
CA ASN A 406 -3.92 -41.18 -28.15
C ASN A 406 -4.22 -40.59 -29.54
N THR A 407 -4.07 -41.39 -30.59
CA THR A 407 -4.45 -41.01 -31.96
C THR A 407 -5.76 -41.67 -32.39
N ASN A 408 -6.55 -40.97 -33.21
CA ASN A 408 -7.71 -41.53 -33.90
C ASN A 408 -7.32 -42.56 -34.98
N ASP A 409 -8.30 -43.28 -35.53
CA ASP A 409 -8.13 -44.28 -36.61
C ASP A 409 -7.50 -43.71 -37.90
N ASP A 410 -7.48 -42.37 -38.06
CA ASP A 410 -6.87 -41.65 -39.18
C ASP A 410 -5.44 -41.14 -38.91
N GLY A 411 -4.91 -41.36 -37.70
CA GLY A 411 -3.58 -40.92 -37.28
C GLY A 411 -3.51 -39.51 -36.67
N SER A 412 -4.64 -38.80 -36.54
CA SER A 412 -4.68 -37.48 -35.87
C SER A 412 -4.67 -37.62 -34.36
N VAL A 413 -3.91 -36.77 -33.66
CA VAL A 413 -3.81 -36.76 -32.18
C VAL A 413 -5.13 -36.27 -31.57
N ILE A 414 -5.62 -36.96 -30.53
CA ILE A 414 -6.79 -36.55 -29.75
C ILE A 414 -6.34 -35.44 -28.76
N PRO A 415 -6.93 -34.23 -28.81
CA PRO A 415 -6.57 -33.15 -27.92
C PRO A 415 -6.74 -33.50 -26.44
N LEU A 416 -5.87 -32.95 -25.61
CA LEU A 416 -5.97 -33.01 -24.16
C LEU A 416 -7.11 -32.08 -23.72
N LYS A 417 -8.09 -32.60 -22.99
CA LYS A 417 -9.14 -31.75 -22.40
C LYS A 417 -8.55 -30.81 -21.35
N ALA A 418 -9.13 -29.62 -21.19
CA ALA A 418 -8.82 -28.70 -20.10
C ALA A 418 -8.79 -29.43 -18.73
N GLY A 419 -7.76 -29.16 -17.91
CA GLY A 419 -7.55 -29.88 -16.64
C GLY A 419 -6.91 -31.27 -16.76
N GLY A 420 -6.76 -31.80 -17.99
CA GLY A 420 -6.19 -33.10 -18.30
C GLY A 420 -4.67 -33.17 -18.11
N SER A 421 -4.13 -34.40 -18.09
CA SER A 421 -2.69 -34.65 -18.01
C SER A 421 -2.25 -35.73 -19.00
N THR A 422 -1.07 -35.57 -19.59
CA THR A 422 -0.38 -36.57 -20.43
C THR A 422 1.06 -36.78 -19.95
N VAL A 423 1.69 -37.87 -20.38
CA VAL A 423 3.11 -38.17 -20.08
C VAL A 423 3.91 -38.08 -21.37
N ILE A 424 4.89 -37.19 -21.42
CA ILE A 424 5.80 -37.03 -22.54
C ILE A 424 6.96 -37.99 -22.32
N GLU A 425 7.26 -38.86 -23.30
CA GLU A 425 8.38 -39.79 -23.28
C GLU A 425 9.45 -39.38 -24.30
N VAL A 426 10.70 -39.29 -23.86
CA VAL A 426 11.86 -38.91 -24.67
C VAL A 426 12.85 -40.07 -24.68
N THR A 427 13.18 -40.58 -25.87
CA THR A 427 14.18 -41.62 -26.09
C THR A 427 15.47 -41.02 -26.66
N LEU A 428 16.60 -41.34 -26.03
CA LEU A 428 17.95 -40.89 -26.40
C LEU A 428 18.72 -42.07 -27.03
N THR A 429 19.23 -41.90 -28.24
CA THR A 429 20.11 -42.88 -28.91
C THR A 429 21.43 -42.27 -29.38
N ASP A 430 22.49 -43.09 -29.43
CA ASP A 430 23.79 -42.72 -29.98
C ASP A 430 23.81 -42.71 -31.54
N GLU A 431 24.95 -42.34 -32.13
CA GLU A 431 25.15 -42.27 -33.59
C GLU A 431 25.00 -43.64 -34.29
N ASP A 432 25.12 -44.74 -33.55
CA ASP A 432 24.94 -46.12 -34.04
C ASP A 432 23.49 -46.63 -33.87
N GLY A 433 22.60 -45.79 -33.32
CA GLY A 433 21.18 -46.11 -33.10
C GLY A 433 20.90 -46.97 -31.86
N ASN A 434 21.86 -47.13 -30.95
CA ASN A 434 21.66 -47.82 -29.68
C ASN A 434 21.18 -46.83 -28.61
N LEU A 435 20.48 -47.33 -27.60
CA LEU A 435 20.04 -46.51 -26.47
C LEU A 435 21.24 -45.88 -25.75
N TYR A 436 21.16 -44.58 -25.49
CA TYR A 436 22.18 -43.87 -24.73
C TYR A 436 21.96 -44.15 -23.23
N LEU A 437 22.67 -45.15 -22.71
CA LEU A 437 22.46 -45.69 -21.36
C LEU A 437 22.96 -44.78 -20.23
N THR A 438 23.71 -43.72 -20.55
CA THR A 438 24.18 -42.74 -19.56
C THR A 438 23.03 -41.85 -19.12
N ALA A 439 22.75 -41.83 -17.82
CA ALA A 439 21.71 -40.99 -17.23
C ALA A 439 22.00 -39.51 -17.56
N THR A 440 21.05 -38.86 -18.23
CA THR A 440 21.20 -37.51 -18.79
C THR A 440 20.02 -36.65 -18.35
N ASP A 441 20.29 -35.40 -17.96
CA ASP A 441 19.25 -34.44 -17.65
C ASP A 441 18.55 -34.00 -18.96
N VAL A 442 17.22 -34.09 -18.96
CA VAL A 442 16.36 -33.71 -20.06
C VAL A 442 15.49 -32.57 -19.56
N GLU A 443 15.67 -31.38 -20.15
CA GLU A 443 14.93 -30.18 -19.79
C GLU A 443 13.70 -30.02 -20.69
N PHE A 444 12.58 -29.64 -20.09
CA PHE A 444 11.34 -29.37 -20.77
C PHE A 444 11.00 -27.90 -20.61
N SER A 445 10.62 -27.26 -21.71
CA SER A 445 10.07 -25.91 -21.70
C SER A 445 8.78 -25.90 -22.51
N SER A 446 7.74 -25.27 -21.96
CA SER A 446 6.41 -25.18 -22.55
C SER A 446 5.98 -23.72 -22.58
N THR A 447 5.28 -23.31 -23.63
CA THR A 447 4.78 -21.94 -23.75
C THR A 447 3.71 -21.66 -22.70
N CYS A 448 2.80 -22.61 -22.45
CA CYS A 448 1.80 -22.47 -21.39
C CYS A 448 2.39 -22.59 -19.97
N ALA A 449 3.46 -23.38 -19.76
CA ALA A 449 4.08 -23.50 -18.44
C ALA A 449 4.77 -22.19 -18.03
N ILE A 450 5.42 -21.51 -18.99
CA ILE A 450 6.01 -20.17 -18.79
C ILE A 450 4.93 -19.13 -18.48
N ALA A 451 3.75 -19.26 -19.10
CA ALA A 451 2.59 -18.40 -18.83
C ALA A 451 1.84 -18.75 -17.52
N GLY A 452 2.20 -19.84 -16.84
CA GLY A 452 1.52 -20.33 -15.63
C GLY A 452 0.18 -21.03 -15.91
N GLU A 453 -0.11 -21.34 -17.16
CA GLU A 453 -1.35 -21.94 -17.65
C GLU A 453 -1.26 -23.48 -17.77
N SER A 454 -0.06 -24.05 -17.60
CA SER A 454 0.17 -25.49 -17.44
C SER A 454 1.27 -25.76 -16.41
N VAL A 455 1.37 -27.01 -15.96
CA VAL A 455 2.45 -27.50 -15.10
C VAL A 455 3.12 -28.67 -15.80
N ILE A 456 4.44 -28.61 -15.94
CA ILE A 456 5.28 -29.68 -16.50
C ILE A 456 6.47 -29.94 -15.58
N ASP A 457 6.98 -31.18 -15.56
CA ASP A 457 8.25 -31.48 -14.90
C ASP A 457 9.41 -30.82 -15.69
N ASP A 458 9.88 -29.64 -15.24
CA ASP A 458 10.87 -28.81 -15.96
C ASP A 458 12.22 -29.52 -16.26
N SER A 459 12.58 -30.53 -15.47
CA SER A 459 13.80 -31.32 -15.66
C SER A 459 13.62 -32.75 -15.13
N VAL A 460 13.92 -33.76 -15.96
CA VAL A 460 13.89 -35.17 -15.57
C VAL A 460 15.17 -35.90 -16.00
N LYS A 461 15.62 -36.88 -15.19
CA LYS A 461 16.80 -37.70 -15.54
C LYS A 461 16.40 -38.91 -16.36
N SER A 462 17.10 -39.16 -17.47
CA SER A 462 16.91 -40.37 -18.27
C SER A 462 17.41 -41.62 -17.53
N SER A 463 16.71 -42.75 -17.72
CA SER A 463 17.06 -44.07 -17.22
C SER A 463 16.99 -45.08 -18.36
N ASN A 464 18.10 -45.77 -18.65
CA ASN A 464 18.26 -46.66 -19.81
C ASN A 464 17.95 -45.98 -21.17
N GLY A 465 18.28 -44.69 -21.31
CA GLY A 465 18.02 -43.92 -22.53
C GLY A 465 16.59 -43.41 -22.69
N ILE A 466 15.74 -43.52 -21.66
CA ILE A 466 14.35 -43.01 -21.68
C ILE A 466 14.13 -42.02 -20.53
N ALA A 467 13.53 -40.87 -20.82
CA ALA A 467 13.12 -39.83 -19.87
C ALA A 467 11.61 -39.58 -20.00
N THR A 468 10.90 -39.40 -18.90
CA THR A 468 9.44 -39.14 -18.91
C THR A 468 9.09 -37.94 -18.07
N ALA A 469 8.31 -36.99 -18.60
CA ALA A 469 7.80 -35.81 -17.90
C ALA A 469 6.27 -35.80 -17.92
N THR A 470 5.64 -35.39 -16.81
CA THR A 470 4.18 -35.26 -16.73
C THR A 470 3.79 -33.83 -17.08
N TYR A 471 2.91 -33.70 -18.08
CA TYR A 471 2.29 -32.43 -18.46
C TYR A 471 0.85 -32.36 -17.93
N ARG A 472 0.45 -31.23 -17.35
CA ARG A 472 -0.92 -30.97 -16.89
C ARG A 472 -1.40 -29.58 -17.32
N ALA A 473 -2.47 -29.52 -18.10
CA ALA A 473 -3.09 -28.26 -18.50
C ALA A 473 -3.96 -27.71 -17.34
N THR A 474 -3.59 -26.58 -16.75
CA THR A 474 -4.33 -25.93 -15.65
C THR A 474 -5.09 -24.66 -16.07
N GLY A 475 -4.99 -24.29 -17.34
CA GLY A 475 -5.56 -23.09 -17.95
C GLY A 475 -5.15 -22.90 -19.43
N CYS A 476 -4.20 -23.69 -19.93
CA CYS A 476 -3.74 -23.65 -21.32
C CYS A 476 -4.90 -23.95 -22.28
N ASN A 477 -5.15 -23.06 -23.22
CA ASN A 477 -6.26 -23.12 -24.18
C ASN A 477 -5.78 -23.00 -25.64
N ILE A 478 -4.48 -23.21 -25.85
CA ILE A 478 -3.82 -23.22 -27.15
C ILE A 478 -3.09 -24.56 -27.34
N ASP A 479 -2.65 -24.80 -28.57
CA ASP A 479 -1.66 -25.84 -28.83
C ASP A 479 -0.34 -25.45 -28.15
N ASP A 480 0.09 -26.26 -27.18
CA ASP A 480 1.28 -25.98 -26.37
C ASP A 480 2.51 -26.59 -27.02
N ASP A 481 3.43 -25.73 -27.46
CA ASP A 481 4.72 -26.12 -28.02
C ASP A 481 5.68 -26.48 -26.88
N VAL A 482 5.92 -27.78 -26.69
CA VAL A 482 6.89 -28.29 -25.73
C VAL A 482 8.23 -28.49 -26.44
N THR A 483 9.24 -27.72 -26.03
CA THR A 483 10.62 -27.86 -26.48
C THR A 483 11.40 -28.67 -25.46
N ILE A 484 11.98 -29.78 -25.92
CA ILE A 484 12.82 -30.67 -25.16
C ILE A 484 14.28 -30.34 -25.50
N THR A 485 15.08 -30.06 -24.49
CA THR A 485 16.51 -29.80 -24.64
C THR A 485 17.31 -30.82 -23.84
N VAL A 486 18.26 -31.44 -24.52
CA VAL A 486 19.23 -32.34 -23.90
C VAL A 486 20.61 -31.78 -24.17
N GLU A 487 21.30 -31.33 -23.13
CA GLU A 487 22.67 -30.86 -23.24
C GLU A 487 23.64 -32.02 -22.99
N THR A 488 24.32 -32.45 -24.06
CA THR A 488 25.50 -33.31 -23.94
C THR A 488 26.59 -32.85 -24.90
N GLY A 489 27.86 -33.08 -24.59
CA GLY A 489 29.01 -32.53 -25.26
C GLY A 489 29.14 -31.00 -25.24
N GLY A 490 28.36 -30.26 -24.45
CA GLY A 490 28.28 -28.79 -24.61
C GLY A 490 27.62 -28.42 -25.95
N GLN A 491 26.87 -29.36 -26.53
CA GLN A 491 25.96 -29.18 -27.64
C GLN A 491 24.53 -29.41 -27.15
N ASN A 492 23.62 -28.58 -27.64
CA ASN A 492 22.19 -28.74 -27.35
C ASN A 492 21.58 -29.60 -28.45
N PHE A 493 21.05 -30.75 -28.05
CA PHE A 493 20.16 -31.54 -28.88
C PHE A 493 18.74 -31.09 -28.53
N THR A 494 18.01 -30.58 -29.51
CA THR A 494 16.65 -30.07 -29.32
C THR A 494 15.68 -30.88 -30.16
N GLU A 495 14.56 -31.25 -29.58
CA GLU A 495 13.42 -31.81 -30.28
C GLU A 495 12.15 -31.14 -29.74
N SER A 496 11.09 -31.08 -30.55
CA SER A 496 9.84 -30.42 -30.16
C SER A 496 8.64 -31.31 -30.38
N THR A 497 7.63 -31.18 -29.51
CA THR A 497 6.33 -31.80 -29.71
C THR A 497 5.21 -30.84 -29.34
N VAL A 498 4.04 -31.02 -29.96
CA VAL A 498 2.87 -30.19 -29.71
C VAL A 498 1.88 -30.97 -28.85
N ILE A 499 1.37 -30.34 -27.80
CA ILE A 499 0.24 -30.82 -27.00
C ILE A 499 -0.98 -29.98 -27.37
N PRO A 500 -1.88 -30.48 -28.24
CA PRO A 500 -3.14 -29.79 -28.51
C PRO A 500 -4.03 -29.84 -27.26
N VAL A 501 -4.44 -28.68 -26.74
CA VAL A 501 -5.33 -28.56 -25.58
C VAL A 501 -6.68 -27.98 -25.99
N GLU A 502 -7.77 -28.67 -25.69
CA GLU A 502 -9.14 -28.19 -25.90
C GLU A 502 -9.49 -27.10 -24.85
N SER A 503 -10.03 -25.97 -25.32
CA SER A 503 -10.54 -24.93 -24.45
C SER A 503 -11.84 -25.37 -23.73
N SER A 504 -11.95 -25.06 -22.44
CA SER A 504 -13.21 -25.24 -21.71
C SER A 504 -14.25 -24.24 -22.21
N ALA A 505 -15.48 -24.70 -22.40
CA ALA A 505 -16.57 -23.82 -22.81
C ALA A 505 -16.85 -22.78 -21.73
N VAL A 506 -16.92 -21.51 -22.12
CA VAL A 506 -17.35 -20.40 -21.27
C VAL A 506 -18.75 -20.73 -20.71
N GLN A 507 -18.96 -20.50 -19.42
CA GLN A 507 -20.22 -20.85 -18.74
C GLN A 507 -20.99 -19.62 -18.26
N SER A 508 -20.31 -18.63 -17.69
CA SER A 508 -21.00 -17.51 -17.03
C SER A 508 -20.16 -16.23 -16.99
N ILE A 509 -20.87 -15.10 -16.90
CA ILE A 509 -20.29 -13.79 -16.57
C ILE A 509 -20.72 -13.44 -15.15
N GLN A 510 -19.76 -13.21 -14.27
CA GLN A 510 -19.95 -12.74 -12.90
C GLN A 510 -19.78 -11.22 -12.83
N PHE A 511 -20.73 -10.51 -12.23
CA PHE A 511 -20.54 -9.12 -11.83
C PHE A 511 -19.57 -9.06 -10.64
N VAL A 512 -18.55 -8.19 -10.71
CA VAL A 512 -17.53 -8.05 -9.67
C VAL A 512 -17.83 -6.86 -8.77
N ASP A 513 -17.84 -5.65 -9.33
CA ASP A 513 -18.06 -4.42 -8.57
C ASP A 513 -18.39 -3.21 -9.46
N VAL A 514 -18.90 -2.14 -8.84
CA VAL A 514 -18.99 -0.80 -9.40
C VAL A 514 -18.20 0.17 -8.52
N SER A 515 -17.39 1.05 -9.12
CA SER A 515 -16.58 1.99 -8.33
C SER A 515 -17.43 3.00 -7.55
N GLU A 516 -18.55 3.41 -8.15
CA GLU A 516 -19.52 4.34 -7.56
C GLU A 516 -20.94 3.88 -7.87
N THR A 517 -21.79 3.72 -6.85
CA THR A 517 -23.21 3.37 -7.04
C THR A 517 -24.08 4.58 -7.34
N PHE A 518 -23.59 5.79 -7.03
CA PHE A 518 -24.22 7.07 -7.31
C PHE A 518 -23.30 7.88 -8.22
N ILE A 519 -23.82 8.41 -9.33
CA ILE A 519 -23.10 9.39 -10.15
C ILE A 519 -23.98 10.62 -10.42
N ALA A 520 -23.41 11.81 -10.22
CA ALA A 520 -24.09 13.08 -10.40
C ALA A 520 -24.24 13.45 -11.87
N LEU A 521 -25.27 14.22 -12.23
CA LEU A 521 -25.36 14.85 -13.56
C LEU A 521 -24.22 15.89 -13.73
N PRO A 522 -23.61 16.05 -14.91
CA PRO A 522 -22.55 17.03 -15.12
C PRO A 522 -23.01 18.46 -14.81
N PRO A 523 -22.22 19.28 -14.08
CA PRO A 523 -20.80 19.09 -13.76
C PRO A 523 -20.47 18.30 -12.47
N GLY A 524 -21.45 17.83 -11.70
CA GLY A 524 -21.22 17.16 -10.41
C GLY A 524 -20.73 18.13 -9.33
N GLU A 525 -21.67 18.83 -8.69
CA GLU A 525 -21.39 19.79 -7.61
C GLU A 525 -20.80 19.12 -6.35
N GLY A 526 -20.02 19.86 -5.58
CA GLY A 526 -19.45 19.37 -4.31
C GLY A 526 -18.39 18.26 -4.44
N GLY A 527 -17.94 17.94 -5.65
CA GLY A 527 -16.98 16.85 -5.90
C GLY A 527 -17.63 15.47 -6.05
N LEU A 528 -18.95 15.41 -6.25
CA LEU A 528 -19.66 14.17 -6.54
C LEU A 528 -19.16 13.56 -7.86
N PRO A 529 -18.94 12.24 -7.92
CA PRO A 529 -18.43 11.58 -9.12
C PRO A 529 -19.47 11.65 -10.25
N THR A 530 -19.03 11.98 -11.46
CA THR A 530 -19.86 11.97 -12.69
C THR A 530 -19.62 10.72 -13.55
N GLN A 531 -18.78 9.80 -13.06
CA GLN A 531 -18.39 8.58 -13.77
C GLN A 531 -18.26 7.42 -12.79
N SER A 532 -18.53 6.20 -13.26
CA SER A 532 -18.36 4.97 -12.49
C SER A 532 -17.78 3.86 -13.36
N ILE A 533 -16.85 3.08 -12.82
CA ILE A 533 -16.22 1.94 -13.48
C ILE A 533 -16.97 0.68 -13.08
N VAL A 534 -17.44 -0.07 -14.06
CA VAL A 534 -18.17 -1.33 -13.87
C VAL A 534 -17.28 -2.49 -14.30
N THR A 535 -17.09 -3.47 -13.42
CA THR A 535 -16.21 -4.62 -13.65
C THR A 535 -16.97 -5.95 -13.67
N PHE A 536 -16.66 -6.79 -14.65
CA PHE A 536 -17.18 -8.14 -14.81
C PHE A 536 -16.03 -9.15 -14.88
N LYS A 537 -16.32 -10.41 -14.54
CA LYS A 537 -15.41 -11.55 -14.64
C LYS A 537 -16.03 -12.66 -15.48
N LEU A 538 -15.30 -13.19 -16.45
CA LEU A 538 -15.72 -14.32 -17.26
C LEU A 538 -15.21 -15.64 -16.67
N LEU A 539 -16.10 -16.60 -16.53
CA LEU A 539 -15.82 -17.92 -15.95
C LEU A 539 -16.22 -19.04 -16.93
N ASP A 540 -15.39 -20.07 -17.01
CA ASP A 540 -15.69 -21.31 -17.75
C ASP A 540 -16.49 -22.32 -16.92
N ALA A 541 -16.79 -23.47 -17.54
CA ALA A 541 -17.54 -24.56 -16.92
C ALA A 541 -16.90 -25.17 -15.67
N ASP A 542 -15.60 -24.93 -15.44
CA ASP A 542 -14.83 -25.41 -14.30
C ASP A 542 -14.63 -24.30 -13.24
N ASN A 543 -15.28 -23.15 -13.40
CA ASN A 543 -15.11 -21.92 -12.61
C ASN A 543 -13.69 -21.32 -12.67
N ILE A 544 -12.97 -21.55 -13.75
CA ILE A 544 -11.67 -20.94 -14.03
C ILE A 544 -11.90 -19.66 -14.85
N ALA A 545 -11.05 -18.65 -14.62
CA ALA A 545 -11.10 -17.40 -15.35
C ALA A 545 -10.82 -17.61 -16.84
N SER A 546 -11.73 -17.15 -17.71
CA SER A 546 -11.54 -17.21 -19.16
C SER A 546 -10.87 -15.93 -19.65
N SER A 547 -9.58 -16.03 -19.97
CA SER A 547 -8.77 -14.89 -20.41
C SER A 547 -8.93 -14.59 -21.91
N GLN A 548 -8.64 -13.32 -22.27
CA GLN A 548 -8.58 -12.83 -23.66
C GLN A 548 -9.87 -13.00 -24.47
N GLN A 549 -11.02 -13.13 -23.81
CA GLN A 549 -12.33 -13.28 -24.44
C GLN A 549 -13.02 -11.94 -24.64
N ARG A 550 -13.81 -11.79 -25.72
CA ARG A 550 -14.56 -10.55 -26.00
C ARG A 550 -15.84 -10.48 -25.17
N ILE A 551 -16.06 -9.35 -24.54
CA ILE A 551 -17.28 -9.00 -23.81
C ILE A 551 -17.79 -7.67 -24.35
N ASP A 552 -19.04 -7.65 -24.79
CA ASP A 552 -19.73 -6.45 -25.25
C ASP A 552 -20.61 -5.89 -24.13
N PHE A 553 -20.65 -4.58 -24.02
CA PHE A 553 -21.37 -3.83 -23.00
C PHE A 553 -22.49 -2.99 -23.61
N LYS A 554 -23.62 -2.90 -22.91
CA LYS A 554 -24.73 -2.03 -23.30
C LYS A 554 -25.46 -1.49 -22.09
N LEU A 555 -25.85 -0.21 -22.13
CA LEU A 555 -26.75 0.35 -21.13
C LEU A 555 -28.18 -0.17 -21.35
N THR A 556 -28.88 -0.44 -20.25
CA THR A 556 -30.25 -0.97 -20.33
C THR A 556 -31.21 0.05 -20.93
N ASP A 557 -30.99 1.33 -20.63
CA ASP A 557 -31.80 2.46 -21.07
C ASP A 557 -30.87 3.54 -21.66
N SER A 558 -31.16 4.03 -22.88
CA SER A 558 -30.46 5.18 -23.49
C SER A 558 -31.10 6.52 -23.12
N VAL A 559 -32.07 6.49 -22.22
CA VAL A 559 -32.79 7.67 -21.76
C VAL A 559 -31.81 8.52 -20.95
N GLY A 560 -31.53 9.73 -21.41
CA GLY A 560 -30.68 10.67 -20.69
C GLY A 560 -29.27 10.89 -21.21
N ALA A 561 -28.89 10.33 -22.35
CA ALA A 561 -27.55 10.55 -22.93
C ALA A 561 -26.38 10.11 -22.03
N ALA A 562 -26.62 9.18 -21.09
CA ALA A 562 -25.54 8.46 -20.43
C ALA A 562 -24.80 7.59 -21.46
N ASN A 563 -23.49 7.49 -21.32
CA ASN A 563 -22.63 6.84 -22.31
C ASN A 563 -21.68 5.84 -21.65
N LEU A 564 -21.19 4.90 -22.46
CA LEU A 564 -20.09 4.01 -22.11
C LEU A 564 -18.84 4.48 -22.84
N THR A 565 -17.71 4.53 -22.15
CA THR A 565 -16.42 4.83 -22.80
C THR A 565 -15.98 3.71 -23.74
N LEU A 566 -16.38 2.47 -23.43
CA LEU A 566 -16.12 1.27 -24.23
C LEU A 566 -17.40 0.42 -24.31
N THR A 567 -17.82 0.09 -25.52
CA THR A 567 -18.94 -0.83 -25.79
C THR A 567 -18.48 -2.28 -26.00
N SER A 568 -17.17 -2.50 -26.09
CA SER A 568 -16.56 -3.83 -26.19
C SER A 568 -15.19 -3.82 -25.51
N GLY A 569 -14.84 -4.92 -24.86
CA GLY A 569 -13.54 -5.13 -24.19
C GLY A 569 -13.12 -6.60 -24.22
N ASN A 570 -11.83 -6.86 -24.01
CA ASN A 570 -11.32 -8.21 -23.85
C ASN A 570 -10.99 -8.47 -22.37
N THR A 571 -11.23 -9.68 -21.89
CA THR A 571 -10.83 -10.09 -20.55
C THR A 571 -9.30 -10.18 -20.42
N ASP A 572 -8.76 -9.82 -19.26
CA ASP A 572 -7.35 -10.02 -18.90
C ASP A 572 -7.06 -11.48 -18.48
N ASN A 573 -5.85 -11.75 -17.98
CA ASN A 573 -5.43 -13.10 -17.57
C ASN A 573 -6.22 -13.61 -16.35
N GLU A 574 -6.76 -12.71 -15.55
CA GLU A 574 -7.62 -13.00 -14.40
C GLU A 574 -9.10 -13.11 -14.80
N GLY A 575 -9.42 -12.99 -16.09
CA GLY A 575 -10.77 -13.06 -16.65
C GLY A 575 -11.59 -11.80 -16.43
N LEU A 576 -10.98 -10.68 -16.02
CA LEU A 576 -11.67 -9.41 -15.73
C LEU A 576 -11.76 -8.52 -16.96
N VAL A 577 -12.89 -7.82 -17.07
CA VAL A 577 -13.13 -6.80 -18.09
C VAL A 577 -13.92 -5.66 -17.47
N GLN A 578 -13.69 -4.43 -17.92
CA GLN A 578 -14.33 -3.25 -17.36
C GLN A 578 -14.75 -2.24 -18.44
N THR A 579 -15.75 -1.43 -18.13
CA THR A 579 -16.13 -0.25 -18.90
C THR A 579 -16.47 0.90 -17.95
N THR A 580 -16.33 2.14 -18.41
CA THR A 580 -16.70 3.33 -17.62
C THR A 580 -18.04 3.86 -18.11
N VAL A 581 -18.97 4.02 -17.17
CA VAL A 581 -20.25 4.71 -17.37
C VAL A 581 -20.03 6.18 -17.08
N THR A 582 -20.31 7.04 -18.06
CA THR A 582 -20.34 8.49 -17.88
C THR A 582 -21.79 8.96 -17.71
N SER A 583 -22.04 9.75 -16.68
CA SER A 583 -23.38 10.28 -16.35
C SER A 583 -23.99 11.06 -17.51
N GLY A 584 -25.28 10.85 -17.74
CA GLY A 584 -26.08 11.62 -18.69
C GLY A 584 -26.61 12.93 -18.10
N ILE A 585 -27.65 13.48 -18.72
CA ILE A 585 -28.39 14.69 -18.31
C ILE A 585 -29.78 14.39 -17.73
N VAL A 586 -30.25 13.13 -17.78
CA VAL A 586 -31.52 12.72 -17.17
C VAL A 586 -31.23 11.74 -16.02
N PRO A 587 -31.88 11.91 -14.86
CA PRO A 587 -31.74 11.02 -13.72
C PRO A 587 -32.40 9.67 -13.98
N GLY A 588 -32.01 8.67 -13.21
CA GLY A 588 -32.67 7.38 -13.22
C GLY A 588 -31.73 6.22 -12.91
N PRO A 589 -32.31 5.01 -12.80
CA PRO A 589 -31.54 3.80 -12.66
C PRO A 589 -30.81 3.48 -13.98
N LEU A 590 -29.52 3.20 -13.90
CA LEU A 590 -28.76 2.62 -15.01
C LEU A 590 -28.25 1.24 -14.61
N VAL A 591 -28.30 0.31 -15.56
CA VAL A 591 -27.69 -1.01 -15.44
C VAL A 591 -26.87 -1.27 -16.69
N VAL A 592 -25.63 -1.71 -16.50
CA VAL A 592 -24.77 -2.18 -17.59
C VAL A 592 -25.03 -3.66 -17.80
N LYS A 593 -25.42 -4.03 -19.02
CA LYS A 593 -25.48 -5.41 -19.49
C LYS A 593 -24.14 -5.78 -20.11
N ALA A 594 -23.63 -6.96 -19.77
CA ALA A 594 -22.47 -7.56 -20.38
C ALA A 594 -22.88 -8.83 -21.13
N CYS A 595 -22.33 -9.05 -22.32
CA CYS A 595 -22.53 -10.27 -23.07
C CYS A 595 -21.24 -10.81 -23.66
N TYR A 596 -21.05 -12.12 -23.57
CA TYR A 596 -19.92 -12.81 -24.15
C TYR A 596 -20.14 -13.07 -25.64
N VAL A 597 -19.13 -12.71 -26.43
CA VAL A 597 -19.08 -12.96 -27.87
C VAL A 597 -17.87 -13.83 -28.18
N SER A 598 -18.12 -15.05 -28.63
CA SER A 598 -17.09 -16.03 -28.96
C SER A 598 -16.27 -15.58 -30.17
N LYS A 599 -14.97 -15.39 -29.97
CA LYS A 599 -14.05 -14.99 -31.05
C LYS A 599 -13.93 -16.05 -32.13
N ASP A 600 -14.02 -17.32 -31.78
CA ASP A 600 -13.91 -18.40 -32.74
C ASP A 600 -15.19 -18.55 -33.58
N ASP A 601 -16.36 -18.29 -32.99
CA ASP A 601 -17.60 -18.21 -33.75
C ASP A 601 -17.62 -17.01 -34.70
N VAL A 602 -17.07 -15.85 -34.28
CA VAL A 602 -16.87 -14.69 -35.17
C VAL A 602 -15.91 -15.03 -36.31
N LYS A 603 -14.78 -15.71 -36.05
CA LYS A 603 -13.84 -16.15 -37.10
C LYS A 603 -14.44 -17.15 -38.08
N ALA A 604 -15.44 -17.91 -37.66
CA ALA A 604 -16.14 -18.87 -38.52
C ALA A 604 -17.14 -18.18 -39.48
N LEU A 605 -17.45 -16.90 -39.28
CA LEU A 605 -18.29 -16.09 -40.16
C LEU A 605 -17.51 -15.56 -41.38
N PRO A 606 -18.22 -15.18 -42.47
CA PRO A 606 -17.60 -14.47 -43.59
C PRO A 606 -16.83 -13.21 -43.15
N GLU A 607 -15.76 -12.87 -43.88
CA GLU A 607 -14.97 -11.68 -43.60
C GLU A 607 -15.84 -10.41 -43.62
N GLY A 608 -15.83 -9.66 -42.51
CA GLY A 608 -16.64 -8.45 -42.30
C GLY A 608 -17.94 -8.67 -41.51
N ASP A 609 -18.42 -9.90 -41.34
CA ASP A 609 -19.58 -10.20 -40.49
C ASP A 609 -19.19 -10.22 -39.00
N ASP A 610 -20.14 -9.91 -38.11
CA ASP A 610 -19.93 -9.94 -36.65
C ASP A 610 -21.14 -10.53 -35.90
N LEU A 611 -20.99 -10.80 -34.60
CA LEU A 611 -22.03 -11.30 -33.71
C LEU A 611 -22.44 -10.24 -32.68
N THR A 612 -23.72 -10.24 -32.30
CA THR A 612 -24.24 -9.43 -31.19
C THR A 612 -25.24 -10.22 -30.35
N CYS A 613 -25.35 -9.85 -29.07
CA CYS A 613 -26.42 -10.30 -28.19
C CYS A 613 -27.62 -9.34 -28.20
N TRP A 614 -27.46 -8.16 -28.79
CA TRP A 614 -28.41 -7.06 -28.70
C TRP A 614 -29.39 -7.12 -29.87
N VAL A 615 -30.62 -7.53 -29.58
CA VAL A 615 -31.70 -7.64 -30.58
C VAL A 615 -31.95 -6.30 -31.29
N ASP A 616 -31.88 -5.20 -30.55
CA ASP A 616 -32.16 -3.87 -31.09
C ASP A 616 -31.09 -3.41 -32.06
N ASP A 617 -29.81 -3.71 -31.79
CA ASP A 617 -28.70 -3.33 -32.70
C ASP A 617 -28.75 -4.19 -33.96
N PHE A 618 -29.07 -5.48 -33.82
CA PHE A 618 -29.35 -6.36 -34.95
C PHE A 618 -30.50 -5.85 -35.82
N GLN A 619 -31.60 -5.40 -35.22
CA GLN A 619 -32.73 -4.81 -35.97
C GLN A 619 -32.36 -3.47 -36.60
N LEU A 620 -31.61 -2.62 -35.90
CA LEU A 620 -31.13 -1.34 -36.41
C LEU A 620 -30.29 -1.57 -37.68
N CYS A 621 -29.32 -2.48 -37.64
CA CYS A 621 -28.46 -2.79 -38.79
C CYS A 621 -29.21 -3.41 -39.98
N GLN A 622 -30.39 -3.98 -39.77
CA GLN A 622 -31.26 -4.38 -40.90
C GLN A 622 -31.97 -3.19 -41.55
N THR A 623 -32.29 -2.15 -40.78
CA THR A 623 -33.04 -0.98 -41.25
C THR A 623 -32.14 0.14 -41.75
N ASP A 624 -30.98 0.32 -41.12
CA ASP A 624 -29.95 1.30 -41.45
C ASP A 624 -28.55 0.64 -41.33
N PRO A 625 -28.10 -0.05 -42.39
CA PRO A 625 -26.77 -0.68 -42.42
C PRO A 625 -25.61 0.32 -42.37
N SER A 626 -25.87 1.63 -42.51
CA SER A 626 -24.83 2.67 -42.49
C SER A 626 -24.59 3.27 -41.11
N ASN A 627 -25.30 2.79 -40.09
CA ASN A 627 -25.13 3.22 -38.71
C ASN A 627 -23.74 2.80 -38.17
N GLU A 628 -23.15 3.62 -37.32
CA GLU A 628 -21.80 3.42 -36.78
C GLU A 628 -21.65 2.13 -35.96
N ILE A 629 -22.74 1.60 -35.39
CA ILE A 629 -22.72 0.34 -34.63
C ILE A 629 -22.69 -0.92 -35.52
N CYS A 630 -22.90 -0.78 -36.83
CA CYS A 630 -23.00 -1.90 -37.75
C CYS A 630 -21.63 -2.27 -38.34
N PRO A 631 -21.28 -3.56 -38.43
CA PRO A 631 -20.04 -4.01 -39.06
C PRO A 631 -20.07 -3.80 -40.58
N GLU A 632 -18.91 -3.87 -41.25
CA GLU A 632 -18.83 -3.71 -42.72
C GLU A 632 -19.60 -4.79 -43.49
N GLY A 633 -19.74 -5.98 -42.91
CA GLY A 633 -20.56 -7.09 -43.40
C GLY A 633 -21.93 -7.16 -42.70
N THR A 634 -22.33 -8.36 -42.29
CA THR A 634 -23.64 -8.63 -41.67
C THR A 634 -23.49 -8.81 -40.16
N LEU A 635 -24.32 -8.09 -39.39
CA LEU A 635 -24.45 -8.35 -37.95
C LEU A 635 -25.41 -9.52 -37.73
N ASN A 636 -24.96 -10.57 -37.03
CA ASN A 636 -25.73 -11.77 -36.74
C ASN A 636 -26.10 -11.82 -35.24
N LEU A 637 -27.31 -12.28 -34.92
CA LEU A 637 -27.78 -12.39 -33.53
C LEU A 637 -27.41 -13.75 -32.94
N ILE A 638 -26.76 -13.76 -31.77
CA ILE A 638 -26.49 -14.99 -31.01
C ILE A 638 -27.83 -15.58 -30.53
N PRO A 639 -28.14 -16.86 -30.79
CA PRO A 639 -29.39 -17.48 -30.32
C PRO A 639 -29.55 -17.40 -28.81
N LEU A 640 -30.77 -17.11 -28.32
CA LEU A 640 -31.04 -16.98 -26.88
C LEU A 640 -30.61 -18.19 -26.03
N SER A 641 -30.60 -19.40 -26.61
CA SER A 641 -30.14 -20.62 -25.92
C SER A 641 -28.62 -20.70 -25.72
N GLU A 642 -27.86 -19.87 -26.43
CA GLU A 642 -26.40 -19.84 -26.46
C GLU A 642 -25.85 -18.53 -25.87
N GLN A 643 -26.72 -17.57 -25.55
CA GLN A 643 -26.31 -16.29 -24.96
C GLN A 643 -25.83 -16.46 -23.51
N ILE A 644 -24.59 -16.04 -23.27
CA ILE A 644 -24.03 -15.91 -21.92
C ILE A 644 -23.97 -14.42 -21.62
N SER A 645 -24.87 -13.96 -20.75
CA SER A 645 -25.00 -12.55 -20.38
C SER A 645 -25.13 -12.36 -18.87
N SER A 646 -24.82 -11.17 -18.40
CA SER A 646 -24.97 -10.76 -17.00
C SER A 646 -25.26 -9.26 -16.91
N VAL A 647 -25.66 -8.82 -15.73
CA VAL A 647 -25.99 -7.42 -15.44
C VAL A 647 -25.19 -6.93 -14.24
N SER A 648 -24.81 -5.66 -14.26
CA SER A 648 -24.20 -5.01 -13.11
C SER A 648 -25.21 -4.80 -11.97
N ALA A 649 -24.71 -4.38 -10.80
CA ALA A 649 -25.54 -3.66 -9.87
C ALA A 649 -26.12 -2.38 -10.51
N GLN A 650 -27.24 -1.90 -9.96
CA GLN A 650 -27.88 -0.67 -10.39
C GLN A 650 -27.02 0.54 -9.98
N LEU A 651 -26.78 1.44 -10.93
CA LEU A 651 -26.23 2.78 -10.71
C LEU A 651 -27.39 3.78 -10.64
N THR A 652 -27.31 4.76 -9.74
CA THR A 652 -28.29 5.84 -9.64
C THR A 652 -27.70 7.12 -10.22
N LEU A 653 -28.41 7.70 -11.19
CA LEU A 653 -28.13 9.05 -11.71
C LEU A 653 -29.10 10.03 -11.05
N ALA A 654 -28.57 11.08 -10.44
CA ALA A 654 -29.33 12.19 -9.90
C ALA A 654 -28.54 13.48 -10.07
N SER A 655 -29.18 14.64 -10.01
CA SER A 655 -28.44 15.91 -10.20
C SER A 655 -27.43 16.15 -9.08
N GLY A 656 -27.73 15.63 -7.88
CA GLY A 656 -26.98 15.92 -6.66
C GLY A 656 -27.16 17.36 -6.16
N VAL A 657 -27.87 18.21 -6.90
CA VAL A 657 -28.13 19.61 -6.58
C VAL A 657 -29.53 19.73 -6.01
N THR A 658 -29.62 20.37 -4.85
CA THR A 658 -30.89 20.58 -4.17
C THR A 658 -31.73 21.58 -4.94
N ASP A 659 -33.03 21.30 -5.10
CA ASP A 659 -33.96 22.22 -5.72
C ASP A 659 -34.87 22.89 -4.68
N GLN A 660 -35.42 24.04 -5.02
CA GLN A 660 -36.26 24.81 -4.10
C GLN A 660 -37.54 24.10 -3.66
N ASN A 661 -38.10 23.20 -4.48
CA ASN A 661 -39.37 22.55 -4.15
C ASN A 661 -39.20 21.38 -3.17
N SER A 662 -38.03 20.72 -3.17
CA SER A 662 -37.72 19.57 -2.32
C SER A 662 -36.74 19.90 -1.18
N PHE A 663 -36.48 21.17 -0.94
CA PHE A 663 -35.74 21.64 0.23
C PHE A 663 -36.68 22.02 1.37
N ASP A 664 -36.49 21.43 2.55
CA ASP A 664 -37.35 21.69 3.71
C ASP A 664 -36.58 21.75 5.04
N LEU A 665 -37.22 22.33 6.05
CA LEU A 665 -36.71 22.49 7.41
C LEU A 665 -37.83 22.18 8.39
N SER A 666 -37.57 21.33 9.38
CA SER A 666 -38.56 20.97 10.40
C SER A 666 -37.95 20.84 11.78
N PRO A 667 -38.57 21.41 12.83
CA PRO A 667 -38.14 21.22 14.20
C PRO A 667 -38.77 19.97 14.83
N THR A 668 -38.07 19.38 15.79
CA THR A 668 -38.63 18.32 16.66
C THR A 668 -39.76 18.86 17.54
N THR A 669 -39.67 20.13 17.95
CA THR A 669 -40.68 20.84 18.74
C THR A 669 -40.73 22.32 18.33
N PHE A 670 -41.91 22.79 17.90
CA PHE A 670 -42.24 24.15 17.53
C PHE A 670 -42.40 25.05 18.77
N ASN A 671 -43.26 24.65 19.71
CA ASN A 671 -43.60 25.38 20.94
C ASN A 671 -42.83 24.85 22.15
N THR A 672 -41.59 25.32 22.33
CA THR A 672 -40.72 24.90 23.42
C THR A 672 -41.00 25.69 24.71
N ASN A 673 -40.79 25.08 25.90
CA ASN A 673 -40.90 25.79 27.19
C ASN A 673 -39.68 26.69 27.42
N SER A 674 -39.50 27.71 26.59
CA SER A 674 -38.26 28.49 26.50
C SER A 674 -38.43 29.99 26.73
N LEU A 675 -39.65 30.49 26.93
CA LEU A 675 -39.88 31.91 27.15
C LEU A 675 -39.08 32.43 28.36
N TYR A 676 -39.21 31.75 29.50
CA TYR A 676 -38.55 32.13 30.75
C TYR A 676 -37.26 31.34 31.05
N TYR A 677 -36.88 30.42 30.16
CA TYR A 677 -35.75 29.50 30.39
C TYR A 677 -34.74 29.55 29.25
N ASN A 678 -33.47 29.76 29.60
CA ASN A 678 -32.34 29.61 28.69
C ASN A 678 -31.83 28.16 28.71
N GLY A 679 -31.32 27.69 27.58
CA GLY A 679 -30.72 26.36 27.44
C GLY A 679 -31.70 25.27 27.02
N ILE A 680 -32.96 25.62 26.74
CA ILE A 680 -33.96 24.69 26.17
C ILE A 680 -33.62 24.49 24.70
N ILE A 681 -33.67 23.24 24.24
CA ILE A 681 -33.23 22.85 22.89
C ILE A 681 -34.35 22.25 22.06
N THR A 682 -34.25 22.40 20.74
CA THR A 682 -35.05 21.66 19.77
C THR A 682 -34.15 21.33 18.57
N ASP A 683 -34.18 20.09 18.11
CA ASP A 683 -33.42 19.69 16.93
C ASP A 683 -34.16 20.13 15.68
N LEU A 684 -33.44 20.74 14.75
CA LEU A 684 -33.87 21.20 13.45
C LEU A 684 -33.30 20.26 12.39
N THR A 685 -34.17 19.54 11.69
CA THR A 685 -33.80 18.67 10.58
C THR A 685 -33.99 19.41 9.27
N VAL A 686 -32.93 19.53 8.49
CA VAL A 686 -32.94 20.04 7.12
C VAL A 686 -33.03 18.84 6.18
N PHE A 687 -33.93 18.91 5.19
CA PHE A 687 -34.19 17.88 4.19
C PHE A 687 -33.77 18.39 2.81
N PHE A 688 -33.09 17.54 2.04
CA PHE A 688 -32.54 17.88 0.73
C PHE A 688 -33.10 16.91 -0.31
N GLY A 689 -33.77 17.44 -1.32
CA GLY A 689 -34.13 16.71 -2.53
C GLY A 689 -33.71 17.48 -3.78
N ASP A 690 -33.52 16.75 -4.86
CA ASP A 690 -33.35 17.33 -6.18
C ASP A 690 -34.70 17.55 -6.88
N GLN A 691 -34.68 18.26 -8.01
CA GLN A 691 -35.87 18.59 -8.81
C GLN A 691 -36.71 17.38 -9.27
N PHE A 692 -36.14 16.18 -9.19
CA PHE A 692 -36.81 14.93 -9.55
C PHE A 692 -37.39 14.24 -8.33
N ASN A 693 -37.41 14.91 -7.18
CA ASN A 693 -37.79 14.41 -5.87
C ASN A 693 -36.97 13.19 -5.43
N ASN A 694 -35.71 13.10 -5.87
CA ASN A 694 -34.77 12.11 -5.37
C ASN A 694 -33.96 12.69 -4.20
N TYR A 695 -33.53 11.81 -3.30
CA TYR A 695 -32.61 12.16 -2.23
C TYR A 695 -31.26 12.63 -2.78
N ASN A 696 -30.75 13.75 -2.26
CA ASN A 696 -29.39 14.20 -2.54
C ASN A 696 -28.36 13.20 -1.98
N GLY A 697 -27.15 13.24 -2.55
CA GLY A 697 -26.01 12.52 -2.00
C GLY A 697 -25.54 13.12 -0.66
N ASP A 698 -24.66 12.38 0.01
CA ASP A 698 -24.00 12.83 1.24
C ASP A 698 -23.00 13.97 0.96
N GLY A 699 -22.83 14.86 1.94
CA GLY A 699 -21.85 15.95 1.90
C GLY A 699 -22.34 17.30 1.36
N VAL A 700 -23.63 17.43 1.01
CA VAL A 700 -24.27 18.73 0.72
C VAL A 700 -24.38 19.53 2.02
N GLU A 701 -24.12 20.83 1.98
CA GLU A 701 -24.06 21.67 3.19
C GLU A 701 -25.18 22.72 3.20
N ALA A 702 -25.91 22.81 4.31
CA ALA A 702 -26.80 23.93 4.58
C ALA A 702 -26.26 24.84 5.69
N THR A 703 -26.56 26.12 5.57
CA THR A 703 -26.45 27.09 6.66
C THR A 703 -27.83 27.26 7.29
N VAL A 704 -27.89 27.35 8.62
CA VAL A 704 -29.13 27.59 9.36
C VAL A 704 -28.93 28.80 10.25
N LEU A 705 -29.81 29.78 10.12
CA LEU A 705 -29.79 31.05 10.83
C LEU A 705 -31.10 31.21 11.61
N SER A 706 -31.04 31.87 12.76
CA SER A 706 -32.21 32.18 13.59
C SER A 706 -32.17 33.64 14.00
N GLU A 707 -33.33 34.31 14.05
CA GLU A 707 -33.40 35.70 14.52
C GLU A 707 -33.03 35.83 16.02
N ALA A 708 -33.32 34.79 16.80
CA ALA A 708 -33.03 34.71 18.24
C ALA A 708 -32.69 33.27 18.65
N GLY A 709 -32.03 33.14 19.80
CA GLY A 709 -31.39 31.88 20.19
C GLY A 709 -30.07 31.65 19.45
N VAL A 710 -29.56 30.42 19.55
CA VAL A 710 -28.35 29.99 18.84
C VAL A 710 -28.61 28.66 18.16
N VAL A 711 -28.25 28.58 16.88
CA VAL A 711 -28.20 27.33 16.12
C VAL A 711 -26.76 26.82 16.11
N GLY A 712 -26.59 25.53 16.38
CA GLY A 712 -25.30 24.86 16.27
C GLY A 712 -25.44 23.35 16.46
N SER A 713 -24.42 22.59 16.10
CA SER A 713 -24.45 21.15 16.36
C SER A 713 -24.20 20.87 17.85
N SER A 714 -24.85 19.83 18.38
CA SER A 714 -24.57 19.31 19.73
C SER A 714 -23.18 18.67 19.84
N SER A 715 -22.51 18.40 18.70
CA SER A 715 -21.19 17.76 18.55
C SER A 715 -20.02 18.73 18.30
N ASN A 716 -20.24 20.06 18.29
CA ASN A 716 -19.27 21.08 17.84
C ASN A 716 -18.84 20.95 16.35
N GLU A 717 -19.66 20.34 15.51
CA GLU A 717 -19.49 20.42 14.06
C GLU A 717 -19.87 21.84 13.60
N GLU A 718 -19.02 22.43 12.75
CA GLU A 718 -19.17 23.83 12.33
C GLU A 718 -20.32 24.02 11.33
N THR A 719 -20.79 22.97 10.64
CA THR A 719 -21.74 23.10 9.52
C THR A 719 -22.71 21.91 9.40
N CYS A 720 -23.93 22.14 8.85
CA CYS A 720 -24.96 21.12 8.66
C CYS A 720 -24.70 20.39 7.33
N LYS A 721 -24.08 19.19 7.39
CA LYS A 721 -23.77 18.39 6.20
C LYS A 721 -24.68 17.17 6.08
N THR A 722 -25.14 16.88 4.88
CA THR A 722 -26.06 15.77 4.63
C THR A 722 -25.42 14.41 4.89
N THR A 723 -26.17 13.56 5.57
CA THR A 723 -26.04 12.11 5.57
C THR A 723 -27.43 11.54 5.32
N ASP A 724 -27.57 10.67 4.32
CA ASP A 724 -28.87 10.16 3.85
C ASP A 724 -29.85 11.31 3.53
N ALA A 725 -29.39 12.32 2.78
CA ALA A 725 -30.16 13.49 2.34
C ALA A 725 -30.77 14.37 3.46
N THR A 726 -30.29 14.23 4.70
CA THR A 726 -30.71 15.06 5.82
C THR A 726 -29.52 15.56 6.63
N CYS A 727 -29.66 16.70 7.30
CA CYS A 727 -28.72 17.13 8.33
C CYS A 727 -29.47 17.71 9.52
N VAL A 728 -28.93 17.51 10.74
CA VAL A 728 -29.59 17.92 11.98
C VAL A 728 -28.69 18.92 12.71
N VAL A 729 -29.25 20.08 13.05
CA VAL A 729 -28.64 21.08 13.92
C VAL A 729 -29.55 21.36 15.10
N THR A 730 -29.00 21.80 16.22
CA THR A 730 -29.79 22.07 17.43
C THR A 730 -29.97 23.57 17.58
N TRP A 731 -31.23 24.03 17.69
CA TRP A 731 -31.53 25.37 18.18
C TRP A 731 -31.60 25.34 19.71
N ARG A 732 -30.99 26.34 20.36
CA ARG A 732 -30.98 26.52 21.81
C ARG A 732 -31.47 27.91 22.19
N SER A 733 -32.39 27.99 23.15
CA SER A 733 -32.88 29.25 23.69
C SER A 733 -31.79 30.00 24.47
N GLN A 734 -31.52 31.25 24.08
CA GLN A 734 -30.61 32.18 24.76
C GLN A 734 -30.71 33.57 24.13
N GLY A 735 -30.23 34.60 24.83
CA GLY A 735 -30.30 35.99 24.35
C GLY A 735 -31.67 36.63 24.57
N ASP A 736 -31.91 37.75 23.90
CA ASP A 736 -33.16 38.51 24.00
C ASP A 736 -34.31 37.76 23.31
N ARG A 737 -35.52 37.84 23.88
CA ARG A 737 -36.72 37.23 23.29
C ARG A 737 -37.32 38.20 22.26
N PRO A 738 -37.70 37.72 21.07
CA PRO A 738 -38.32 38.58 20.06
C PRO A 738 -39.57 39.28 20.59
N PHE A 739 -39.61 40.59 20.39
CA PHE A 739 -40.75 41.47 20.68
C PHE A 739 -41.30 41.35 22.12
N GLU A 740 -40.45 41.11 23.12
CA GLU A 740 -40.85 40.98 24.53
C GLU A 740 -41.21 42.32 25.20
N ASP A 741 -40.71 43.44 24.69
CA ASP A 741 -40.92 44.78 25.26
C ASP A 741 -42.42 45.17 25.29
N TYR A 742 -42.87 45.72 26.42
CA TYR A 742 -44.24 46.15 26.67
C TYR A 742 -44.78 47.16 25.63
N LYS A 743 -43.92 47.92 24.97
CA LYS A 743 -44.33 48.89 23.92
C LYS A 743 -45.07 48.22 22.75
N TRP A 744 -44.81 46.94 22.48
CA TRP A 744 -45.45 46.23 21.38
C TRP A 744 -46.93 45.95 21.63
N GLY A 745 -47.38 46.02 22.89
CA GLY A 745 -48.78 45.81 23.26
C GLY A 745 -49.32 44.46 22.83
N ASN A 746 -48.48 43.42 22.86
CA ASN A 746 -48.73 42.08 22.32
C ASN A 746 -49.02 41.02 23.39
N ARG A 747 -49.07 41.41 24.66
CA ARG A 747 -49.44 40.54 25.78
C ARG A 747 -50.97 40.46 25.94
N ILE A 748 -51.48 39.40 26.56
CA ILE A 748 -52.90 39.21 26.87
C ILE A 748 -53.39 40.13 28.00
N GLY A 749 -52.50 40.87 28.66
CA GLY A 749 -52.91 42.06 29.40
C GLY A 749 -51.82 42.73 30.23
N ASP A 750 -52.16 43.94 30.65
CA ASP A 750 -51.94 44.52 31.99
C ASP A 750 -53.20 45.31 32.36
N ILE A 751 -54.01 44.71 33.23
CA ILE A 751 -55.22 45.35 33.79
C ILE A 751 -54.86 45.99 35.14
N ASP A 752 -53.60 46.35 35.38
CA ASP A 752 -53.14 46.91 36.67
C ASP A 752 -53.45 48.42 36.85
N GLY A 753 -53.84 49.12 35.77
CA GLY A 753 -54.13 50.55 35.78
C GLY A 753 -52.91 51.47 35.75
N ASN A 754 -51.72 50.97 35.35
CA ASN A 754 -50.51 51.75 35.14
C ASN A 754 -50.50 52.39 33.75
N ALA A 755 -50.76 53.70 33.68
CA ALA A 755 -50.75 54.46 32.42
C ALA A 755 -49.38 54.57 31.72
N SER A 756 -48.33 53.93 32.25
CA SER A 756 -46.97 53.95 31.70
C SER A 756 -46.62 52.70 30.89
N THR A 757 -47.49 51.68 30.89
CA THR A 757 -47.36 50.42 30.14
C THR A 757 -48.52 50.31 29.16
N THR A 758 -48.26 49.94 27.90
CA THR A 758 -49.28 49.68 26.86
C THR A 758 -49.56 48.18 26.73
N GLU A 759 -49.54 47.48 27.86
CA GLU A 759 -49.66 46.03 27.90
C GLU A 759 -51.10 45.59 27.54
N GLY A 760 -51.22 44.72 26.54
CA GLY A 760 -52.50 44.23 26.00
C GLY A 760 -53.38 45.27 25.30
N ILE A 761 -52.88 46.49 25.07
CA ILE A 761 -53.52 47.49 24.23
C ILE A 761 -52.74 47.56 22.93
N ASN A 762 -53.43 47.36 21.81
CA ASN A 762 -52.86 47.52 20.48
C ASN A 762 -52.37 48.97 20.31
N PRO A 763 -51.06 49.20 20.13
CA PRO A 763 -50.50 50.53 20.06
C PRO A 763 -51.00 51.31 18.83
N LYS A 764 -51.33 50.63 17.73
CA LYS A 764 -51.80 51.23 16.47
C LYS A 764 -53.24 51.73 16.56
N THR A 765 -54.10 50.99 17.25
CA THR A 765 -55.55 51.31 17.32
C THR A 765 -55.98 51.93 18.65
N GLY A 766 -55.17 51.77 19.69
CA GLY A 766 -55.52 52.14 21.07
C GLY A 766 -56.61 51.26 21.69
N GLN A 767 -56.94 50.12 21.07
CA GLN A 767 -57.95 49.19 21.54
C GLN A 767 -57.31 48.02 22.31
N ILE A 768 -58.01 47.50 23.31
CA ILE A 768 -57.59 46.29 24.02
C ILE A 768 -57.63 45.11 23.03
N ASN A 769 -56.59 44.26 23.04
CA ASN A 769 -56.52 43.10 22.16
C ASN A 769 -57.57 42.04 22.51
N CYS A 770 -57.58 41.63 23.78
CA CYS A 770 -58.49 40.62 24.32
C CYS A 770 -59.33 41.26 25.43
N ASP A 771 -60.64 41.17 25.32
CA ASP A 771 -61.52 41.66 26.37
C ASP A 771 -61.25 40.93 27.71
N PRO A 772 -61.32 41.63 28.85
CA PRO A 772 -61.13 40.99 30.16
C PRO A 772 -62.23 39.99 30.50
N TYR A 773 -61.84 38.85 31.06
CA TYR A 773 -62.74 37.86 31.66
C TYR A 773 -62.98 38.19 33.15
N PHE A 774 -64.15 38.73 33.46
CA PHE A 774 -64.60 39.21 34.78
C PHE A 774 -63.60 40.18 35.42
N GLY A 775 -63.00 41.03 34.58
CA GLY A 775 -61.98 42.01 34.97
C GLY A 775 -60.56 41.46 35.08
N ALA A 776 -60.33 40.18 34.76
CA ALA A 776 -59.00 39.56 34.67
C ALA A 776 -58.56 39.37 33.21
N ALA A 777 -57.25 39.36 32.98
CA ALA A 777 -56.70 39.13 31.65
C ALA A 777 -56.95 37.68 31.21
N ALA A 778 -57.40 37.49 29.98
CA ALA A 778 -57.75 36.17 29.46
C ALA A 778 -57.59 36.09 27.93
N PRO A 779 -57.41 34.89 27.35
CA PRO A 779 -57.14 34.76 25.93
C PRO A 779 -58.29 35.26 25.06
N CYS A 780 -57.94 35.94 23.97
CA CYS A 780 -58.86 36.27 22.89
C CYS A 780 -59.44 34.97 22.30
N ILE A 781 -60.75 34.84 22.11
CA ILE A 781 -61.34 33.59 21.59
C ILE A 781 -60.85 33.26 20.17
N ASN A 782 -60.63 34.29 19.35
CA ASN A 782 -60.12 34.15 17.98
C ASN A 782 -58.60 34.38 17.85
N GLY A 783 -57.89 34.54 18.97
CA GLY A 783 -56.48 34.94 19.01
C GLY A 783 -56.25 36.43 18.77
N ILE A 784 -55.05 36.91 19.10
CA ILE A 784 -54.64 38.30 18.85
C ILE A 784 -54.46 38.51 17.34
N THR A 785 -54.92 39.64 16.83
CA THR A 785 -54.76 39.99 15.41
C THR A 785 -53.30 40.32 15.12
N ARG A 786 -52.61 39.50 14.33
CA ARG A 786 -51.19 39.67 13.98
C ARG A 786 -50.95 40.76 12.92
N ALA A 787 -49.88 41.53 13.10
CA ALA A 787 -49.43 42.57 12.16
C ALA A 787 -49.11 42.02 10.74
N LYS A 788 -48.73 40.74 10.64
CA LYS A 788 -48.46 40.07 9.37
C LYS A 788 -49.73 39.87 8.51
N ASN A 789 -50.88 39.70 9.15
CA ASN A 789 -52.16 39.44 8.49
C ASN A 789 -52.98 40.73 8.30
N ASP A 790 -52.83 41.69 9.21
CA ASP A 790 -53.53 42.98 9.19
C ASP A 790 -52.54 44.10 9.54
N GLU A 791 -52.51 45.18 8.77
CA GLU A 791 -51.65 46.33 9.02
C GLU A 791 -51.89 46.96 10.41
N ASN A 792 -53.13 46.92 10.91
CA ASN A 792 -53.53 47.37 12.23
C ASN A 792 -53.33 46.30 13.32
N GLY A 793 -52.82 45.12 12.97
CA GLY A 793 -52.49 44.07 13.92
C GLY A 793 -51.21 44.35 14.71
N VAL A 794 -50.99 43.52 15.72
CA VAL A 794 -49.87 43.61 16.66
C VAL A 794 -48.75 42.63 16.29
N VAL A 795 -47.49 43.01 16.53
CA VAL A 795 -46.34 42.12 16.36
C VAL A 795 -46.28 41.15 17.54
N MET A 796 -46.37 39.84 17.27
CA MET A 796 -46.43 38.82 18.31
C MET A 796 -45.09 38.64 19.03
N GLY A 797 -45.14 38.46 20.35
CA GLY A 797 -43.96 38.18 21.16
C GLY A 797 -43.62 36.69 21.22
N GLY A 798 -42.35 36.37 21.48
CA GLY A 798 -41.88 35.00 21.72
C GLY A 798 -41.94 34.10 20.48
N ARG A 799 -41.86 34.65 19.29
CA ARG A 799 -41.83 33.91 18.02
C ARG A 799 -40.48 34.09 17.36
N VAL A 800 -39.89 33.01 16.85
CA VAL A 800 -38.51 32.96 16.35
C VAL A 800 -38.51 32.41 14.94
N SER A 801 -38.20 33.26 13.97
CA SER A 801 -37.95 32.86 12.59
C SER A 801 -36.58 32.20 12.43
N VAL A 802 -36.58 31.08 11.71
CA VAL A 802 -35.39 30.30 11.38
C VAL A 802 -35.35 30.06 9.88
N LEU A 803 -34.20 30.38 9.27
CA LEU A 803 -33.92 30.23 7.85
C LEU A 803 -32.89 29.11 7.67
N ALA A 804 -33.25 28.06 6.93
CA ALA A 804 -32.28 27.15 6.34
C ALA A 804 -32.07 27.49 4.86
N VAL A 805 -30.85 27.31 4.40
CA VAL A 805 -30.36 27.78 3.09
C VAL A 805 -29.25 26.88 2.60
N THR A 806 -29.27 26.50 1.33
CA THR A 806 -28.20 25.75 0.67
C THR A 806 -28.01 26.25 -0.76
N LYS A 807 -26.84 25.99 -1.35
CA LYS A 807 -26.65 26.20 -2.78
C LYS A 807 -27.44 25.15 -3.55
N GLY A 808 -28.27 25.63 -4.45
CA GLY A 808 -29.21 24.80 -5.18
C GLY A 808 -29.69 25.51 -6.43
N GLN A 809 -30.82 25.05 -6.93
CA GLN A 809 -31.42 25.57 -8.15
C GLN A 809 -32.89 25.87 -7.94
N GLU A 810 -33.39 26.77 -8.76
CA GLU A 810 -34.81 27.08 -8.79
C GLU A 810 -35.62 25.91 -9.32
N ASN A 811 -36.93 26.05 -9.21
CA ASN A 811 -37.84 25.05 -9.73
C ASN A 811 -38.34 25.45 -11.12
N PHE A 812 -38.66 24.46 -11.94
CA PHE A 812 -39.45 24.67 -13.16
C PHE A 812 -40.34 23.46 -13.41
N VAL A 813 -41.33 23.65 -14.26
CA VAL A 813 -42.21 22.55 -14.68
C VAL A 813 -41.88 22.24 -16.14
N ASP A 814 -41.38 21.04 -16.38
CA ASP A 814 -41.13 20.48 -17.72
C ASP A 814 -42.49 20.14 -18.37
N GLU A 815 -43.10 21.14 -19.01
CA GLU A 815 -44.45 21.09 -19.56
C GLU A 815 -44.46 21.46 -21.05
N GLN A 816 -45.21 20.69 -21.84
CA GLN A 816 -45.41 21.00 -23.25
C GLN A 816 -46.23 22.30 -23.40
N SER A 817 -45.53 23.43 -23.62
CA SER A 817 -46.18 24.73 -23.75
C SER A 817 -46.72 25.05 -25.15
N THR A 818 -46.32 24.32 -26.22
CA THR A 818 -46.93 24.43 -27.57
C THR A 818 -46.88 23.10 -28.37
N ASP A 819 -47.78 22.94 -29.35
CA ASP A 819 -47.92 21.73 -30.19
C ASP A 819 -46.68 21.42 -31.07
N ASP A 820 -45.81 22.41 -31.32
CA ASP A 820 -44.68 22.32 -32.27
C ASP A 820 -43.31 22.10 -31.59
N ILE A 821 -43.21 22.14 -30.25
CA ILE A 821 -41.95 21.93 -29.52
C ILE A 821 -42.17 20.87 -28.44
N LYS A 822 -41.49 19.72 -28.58
CA LYS A 822 -41.50 18.65 -27.57
C LYS A 822 -40.57 19.02 -26.40
N ARG A 823 -41.12 19.75 -25.43
CA ARG A 823 -40.47 20.20 -24.18
C ARG A 823 -40.88 19.29 -23.02
N THR A 824 -40.48 18.03 -23.12
CA THR A 824 -40.66 17.01 -22.07
C THR A 824 -39.37 16.21 -22.01
N ASN A 825 -38.26 16.93 -21.98
CA ASN A 825 -36.90 16.41 -22.16
C ASN A 825 -36.10 16.47 -20.85
N GLY A 826 -36.73 16.93 -19.75
CA GLY A 826 -36.06 17.14 -18.48
C GLY A 826 -35.00 18.25 -18.56
N LEU A 827 -35.22 19.29 -19.35
CA LEU A 827 -34.42 20.53 -19.37
C LEU A 827 -35.35 21.73 -19.32
N PHE A 828 -34.88 22.83 -18.74
CA PHE A 828 -35.58 24.10 -18.84
C PHE A 828 -35.45 24.64 -20.25
N ASP A 829 -36.58 24.81 -20.93
CA ASP A 829 -36.71 25.30 -22.29
C ASP A 829 -37.39 26.68 -22.34
N ILE A 830 -37.20 27.36 -23.47
CA ILE A 830 -37.74 28.72 -23.72
C ILE A 830 -39.24 28.78 -23.42
N GLY A 831 -39.68 29.68 -22.55
CA GLY A 831 -41.09 29.85 -22.19
C GLY A 831 -41.63 28.89 -21.11
N GLU A 832 -40.77 28.24 -20.33
CA GLU A 832 -41.12 27.48 -19.11
C GLU A 832 -40.91 28.27 -17.81
N TYR A 833 -40.58 29.55 -17.94
CA TYR A 833 -40.36 30.45 -16.81
C TYR A 833 -41.66 30.74 -16.03
N TYR A 834 -41.59 30.64 -14.71
CA TYR A 834 -42.65 31.06 -13.78
C TYR A 834 -42.08 32.00 -12.72
N ALA A 835 -42.60 33.24 -12.67
CA ALA A 835 -42.15 34.25 -11.71
C ALA A 835 -42.34 33.88 -10.23
N SER A 836 -43.14 32.85 -9.92
CA SER A 836 -43.29 32.34 -8.55
C SER A 836 -42.16 31.39 -8.12
N TYR A 837 -41.33 30.93 -9.06
CA TYR A 837 -40.17 30.06 -8.78
C TYR A 837 -38.85 30.82 -8.79
N ASP A 838 -38.84 32.05 -9.32
CA ASP A 838 -37.71 32.96 -9.31
C ASP A 838 -37.45 33.47 -7.89
N LEU A 839 -36.21 33.28 -7.44
CA LEU A 839 -35.77 33.47 -6.08
C LEU A 839 -34.92 34.75 -5.97
N PRO A 840 -35.31 35.74 -5.13
CA PRO A 840 -34.41 36.83 -4.75
C PRO A 840 -33.25 36.33 -3.86
N GLU A 841 -32.50 37.22 -3.24
CA GLU A 841 -31.60 36.82 -2.15
C GLU A 841 -32.34 36.23 -0.95
N ALA A 842 -31.66 35.36 -0.20
CA ALA A 842 -32.27 34.69 0.95
C ALA A 842 -32.29 35.63 2.15
N PHE A 843 -33.42 35.74 2.85
CA PHE A 843 -33.55 36.52 4.06
C PHE A 843 -34.31 35.78 5.16
N ILE A 844 -33.98 36.11 6.41
CA ILE A 844 -34.72 35.63 7.58
C ILE A 844 -35.97 36.48 7.67
N ASP A 845 -37.14 35.87 7.49
CA ASP A 845 -38.43 36.55 7.49
C ASP A 845 -38.98 36.63 8.93
N HIS A 846 -38.65 37.70 9.65
CA HIS A 846 -38.98 37.87 11.08
C HIS A 846 -40.48 37.97 11.34
N ASN A 847 -41.28 38.27 10.31
CA ASN A 847 -42.72 38.48 10.48
C ASN A 847 -43.59 37.50 9.67
N GLU A 848 -42.95 36.56 8.97
CA GLU A 848 -43.54 35.46 8.18
C GLU A 848 -44.57 35.93 7.14
N ASN A 849 -44.31 37.08 6.50
CA ASN A 849 -45.18 37.60 5.45
C ASN A 849 -44.64 37.33 4.04
N ASN A 850 -43.49 36.66 3.93
CA ASN A 850 -42.75 36.36 2.70
C ASN A 850 -42.28 37.61 1.93
N SER A 851 -42.08 38.73 2.61
CA SER A 851 -41.59 40.00 2.05
C SER A 851 -40.37 40.46 2.84
N PHE A 852 -39.35 40.98 2.14
CA PHE A 852 -38.21 41.60 2.78
C PHE A 852 -38.54 43.05 3.12
N ASP A 853 -38.75 43.34 4.40
CA ASP A 853 -39.32 44.60 4.91
C ASP A 853 -38.34 45.39 5.79
N LYS A 854 -37.02 45.16 5.62
CA LYS A 854 -36.00 45.88 6.40
C LYS A 854 -36.19 47.38 6.32
N ALA A 855 -36.13 48.05 7.47
CA ALA A 855 -36.18 49.49 7.58
C ALA A 855 -34.96 50.04 8.32
N ASP A 856 -34.56 51.27 7.97
CA ASP A 856 -33.53 52.00 8.71
C ASP A 856 -34.20 52.68 9.91
N CYS A 857 -34.09 52.04 11.08
CA CYS A 857 -34.63 52.54 12.34
C CYS A 857 -33.83 53.76 12.79
N SER A 858 -34.47 54.77 13.37
CA SER A 858 -33.79 56.02 13.79
C SER A 858 -32.94 55.86 15.07
N ASP A 859 -32.57 54.62 15.42
CA ASP A 859 -32.41 54.15 16.79
C ASP A 859 -30.96 53.93 17.26
N ALA A 860 -29.95 54.43 16.54
CA ALA A 860 -28.59 54.44 17.08
C ALA A 860 -28.41 55.38 18.29
N ARG A 861 -29.36 56.28 18.57
CA ARG A 861 -29.36 57.19 19.73
C ARG A 861 -30.79 57.39 20.25
N GLY A 862 -31.07 56.96 21.48
CA GLY A 862 -32.39 57.08 22.13
C GLY A 862 -32.96 58.50 22.30
N ASP A 863 -32.27 59.53 21.81
CA ASP A 863 -32.74 60.92 21.79
C ASP A 863 -33.56 61.26 20.52
N ASP A 864 -33.49 60.45 19.45
CA ASP A 864 -34.13 60.67 18.15
C ASP A 864 -35.35 59.75 17.88
N TYR A 865 -35.70 58.87 18.81
CA TYR A 865 -36.86 57.98 18.67
C TYR A 865 -38.18 58.78 18.67
N ASP A 866 -38.91 58.71 17.56
CA ASP A 866 -40.27 59.25 17.39
C ASP A 866 -41.23 58.13 17.00
N PRO A 867 -42.14 57.71 17.88
CA PRO A 867 -43.04 56.60 17.60
C PRO A 867 -43.96 56.85 16.39
N VAL A 868 -44.23 58.12 16.02
CA VAL A 868 -45.13 58.44 14.90
C VAL A 868 -44.43 58.32 13.55
N SER A 869 -43.16 58.71 13.46
CA SER A 869 -42.45 58.78 12.18
C SER A 869 -41.45 57.64 11.96
N ASP A 870 -41.01 56.95 13.02
CA ASP A 870 -40.08 55.82 12.92
C ASP A 870 -40.80 54.56 12.40
N ALA A 871 -40.27 53.97 11.32
CA ALA A 871 -40.81 52.74 10.73
C ALA A 871 -40.70 51.52 11.66
N CYS A 872 -39.78 51.55 12.61
CA CYS A 872 -39.50 50.47 13.56
C CYS A 872 -40.28 50.63 14.88
N SER A 873 -41.06 51.69 15.02
CA SER A 873 -41.92 51.89 16.18
C SER A 873 -43.07 50.89 16.20
N GLU A 874 -43.64 50.71 17.39
CA GLU A 874 -44.86 49.98 17.65
C GLU A 874 -46.09 50.51 16.89
N LEU A 875 -46.07 51.76 16.42
CA LEU A 875 -47.16 52.36 15.64
C LEU A 875 -47.09 52.01 14.15
N ASN A 876 -45.89 51.76 13.61
CA ASN A 876 -45.66 51.61 12.17
C ASN A 876 -45.17 50.22 11.76
N SER A 877 -44.41 49.55 12.63
CA SER A 877 -43.76 48.27 12.32
C SER A 877 -44.77 47.13 12.12
N ARG A 878 -44.41 46.22 11.22
CA ARG A 878 -45.08 44.92 11.03
C ARG A 878 -44.26 43.74 11.56
N GLY A 879 -43.08 44.00 12.13
CA GLY A 879 -42.15 43.00 12.66
C GLY A 879 -40.91 42.77 11.77
N GLY A 880 -40.98 43.09 10.48
CA GLY A 880 -39.89 42.82 9.51
C GLY A 880 -38.76 43.85 9.43
N HIS A 881 -38.81 44.93 10.21
CA HIS A 881 -37.84 46.02 10.09
C HIS A 881 -36.38 45.61 10.39
N ASN A 882 -36.19 44.53 11.18
CA ASN A 882 -34.88 43.99 11.54
C ASN A 882 -34.43 42.79 10.68
N GLU A 883 -35.13 42.52 9.58
CA GLU A 883 -34.79 41.39 8.73
C GLU A 883 -33.39 41.53 8.14
N THR A 884 -32.69 40.40 8.09
CA THR A 884 -31.35 40.30 7.52
C THR A 884 -31.37 39.37 6.33
N TRP A 885 -30.61 39.71 5.30
CA TRP A 885 -30.44 38.89 4.11
C TRP A 885 -29.01 38.37 4.00
N ARG A 886 -28.84 37.39 3.12
CA ARG A 886 -27.55 36.85 2.72
C ARG A 886 -27.15 37.52 1.42
N ASP A 887 -26.19 38.41 1.55
CA ASP A 887 -25.54 39.16 0.48
C ASP A 887 -24.54 38.23 -0.24
N LEU A 888 -24.97 37.61 -1.34
CA LEU A 888 -24.18 36.58 -2.04
C LEU A 888 -23.01 37.18 -2.82
N ASP A 889 -23.21 38.35 -3.41
CA ASP A 889 -22.24 39.02 -4.28
C ASP A 889 -21.41 40.07 -3.52
N ASN A 890 -21.75 40.30 -2.24
CA ASN A 890 -21.09 41.19 -1.31
C ASN A 890 -21.13 42.66 -1.79
N ASP A 891 -22.24 43.07 -2.41
CA ASP A 891 -22.47 44.44 -2.87
C ASP A 891 -23.15 45.35 -1.83
N GLY A 892 -23.69 44.75 -0.76
CA GLY A 892 -24.36 45.42 0.35
C GLY A 892 -25.80 45.86 0.07
N ILE A 893 -26.42 45.35 -1.00
CA ILE A 893 -27.79 45.62 -1.43
C ILE A 893 -28.57 44.29 -1.39
N TYR A 894 -29.89 44.36 -1.18
CA TYR A 894 -30.76 43.20 -1.31
C TYR A 894 -31.24 43.10 -2.76
N ASP A 895 -30.90 42.00 -3.42
CA ASP A 895 -31.31 41.77 -4.80
C ASP A 895 -32.67 41.09 -4.92
N ALA A 896 -33.48 41.65 -5.82
CA ALA A 896 -34.73 41.04 -6.25
C ALA A 896 -34.48 39.89 -7.24
N ALA A 897 -35.51 39.07 -7.40
CA ALA A 897 -35.57 37.98 -8.38
C ALA A 897 -35.19 38.48 -9.79
N ASP A 898 -34.36 37.73 -10.53
CA ASP A 898 -33.65 38.21 -11.72
C ASP A 898 -34.42 38.04 -13.04
N GLY A 899 -35.56 37.34 -12.99
CA GLY A 899 -36.40 37.03 -14.13
C GLY A 899 -35.95 35.83 -14.96
N LEU A 900 -34.98 35.04 -14.48
CA LEU A 900 -34.40 33.88 -15.15
C LEU A 900 -34.72 32.60 -14.37
N TYR A 901 -34.51 31.45 -15.01
CA TYR A 901 -34.33 30.19 -14.28
C TYR A 901 -32.86 29.96 -13.99
N ASN A 902 -32.49 29.77 -12.72
CA ASN A 902 -31.11 29.52 -12.31
C ASN A 902 -30.96 28.04 -11.87
N GLY A 903 -30.39 27.22 -12.75
CA GLY A 903 -30.21 25.80 -12.46
C GLY A 903 -29.50 24.99 -13.55
N LEU A 904 -28.99 23.82 -13.18
CA LEU A 904 -28.13 23.00 -14.05
C LEU A 904 -28.84 22.50 -15.32
N LEU A 905 -30.17 22.43 -15.27
CA LEU A 905 -31.03 21.99 -16.37
C LEU A 905 -31.34 23.07 -17.42
N CYS A 906 -30.77 24.26 -17.30
CA CYS A 906 -30.90 25.30 -18.32
C CYS A 906 -30.41 24.80 -19.68
N SER A 907 -31.29 24.72 -20.68
CA SER A 907 -30.94 24.26 -22.02
C SER A 907 -30.06 25.26 -22.76
N GLU A 908 -29.23 24.80 -23.70
CA GLU A 908 -28.35 25.70 -24.47
C GLU A 908 -29.14 26.76 -25.24
N ALA A 909 -30.33 26.40 -25.73
CA ALA A 909 -31.20 27.31 -26.44
C ALA A 909 -31.79 28.39 -25.52
N ALA A 910 -32.25 28.01 -24.33
CA ALA A 910 -32.80 28.93 -23.34
C ALA A 910 -31.72 29.84 -22.74
N ASN A 911 -30.52 29.32 -22.48
CA ASN A 911 -29.36 30.10 -22.06
C ASN A 911 -28.97 31.14 -23.13
N ALA A 912 -28.93 30.74 -24.41
CA ALA A 912 -28.62 31.64 -25.51
C ALA A 912 -29.70 32.71 -25.74
N ALA A 913 -30.95 32.42 -25.37
CA ALA A 913 -32.06 33.38 -25.38
C ALA A 913 -32.05 34.33 -24.18
N GLY A 914 -31.24 34.05 -23.15
CA GLY A 914 -31.22 34.81 -21.90
C GLY A 914 -32.47 34.60 -21.06
N GLU A 915 -33.05 33.39 -21.09
CA GLU A 915 -34.21 33.01 -20.26
C GLU A 915 -33.82 32.11 -19.07
N CYS A 916 -32.59 31.60 -19.06
CA CYS A 916 -32.05 30.86 -17.93
C CYS A 916 -30.53 31.01 -17.83
N SER A 917 -29.99 30.64 -16.67
CA SER A 917 -28.58 30.48 -16.40
C SER A 917 -28.33 29.09 -15.79
N ARG A 918 -27.07 28.63 -15.83
CA ARG A 918 -26.62 27.42 -15.10
C ARG A 918 -25.99 27.77 -13.75
N GLU A 919 -26.18 28.99 -13.28
CA GLU A 919 -25.70 29.44 -11.98
C GLU A 919 -26.61 28.91 -10.87
N LEU A 920 -26.02 28.61 -9.72
CA LEU A 920 -26.77 28.13 -8.56
C LEU A 920 -27.14 29.30 -7.65
N VAL A 921 -28.37 29.29 -7.19
CA VAL A 921 -28.92 30.25 -6.23
C VAL A 921 -29.01 29.65 -4.83
N GLU A 922 -29.44 30.44 -3.86
CA GLU A 922 -29.72 29.94 -2.53
C GLU A 922 -31.18 29.52 -2.39
N VAL A 923 -31.40 28.22 -2.49
CA VAL A 923 -32.67 27.61 -2.11
C VAL A 923 -32.81 27.65 -0.60
N ARG A 924 -34.04 27.83 -0.12
CA ARG A 924 -34.28 28.24 1.26
C ARG A 924 -35.60 27.78 1.84
N LYS A 925 -35.66 27.68 3.16
CA LYS A 925 -36.88 27.44 3.91
C LYS A 925 -36.90 28.28 5.19
N ASN A 926 -37.99 29.01 5.39
CA ASN A 926 -38.30 29.70 6.65
C ASN A 926 -39.29 28.88 7.48
N ILE A 927 -39.06 28.80 8.79
CA ILE A 927 -40.01 28.29 9.78
C ILE A 927 -40.12 29.25 10.96
N GLU A 928 -41.22 29.16 11.71
CA GLU A 928 -41.47 29.92 12.94
C GLU A 928 -41.48 28.95 14.13
N LEU A 929 -40.54 29.12 15.07
CA LEU A 929 -40.57 28.49 16.40
C LEU A 929 -41.30 29.40 17.38
N VAL A 930 -41.89 28.80 18.41
CA VAL A 930 -42.57 29.52 19.49
C VAL A 930 -41.83 29.26 20.80
N MET A 931 -41.39 30.35 21.42
CA MET A 931 -40.87 30.38 22.79
C MET A 931 -42.06 30.50 23.73
N SER A 932 -42.70 29.38 24.03
CA SER A 932 -43.91 29.33 24.85
C SER A 932 -43.61 29.54 26.33
N GLY A 933 -44.49 30.29 27.00
CA GLY A 933 -44.49 30.48 28.45
C GLY A 933 -45.22 29.37 29.21
N ASP A 934 -44.77 29.08 30.43
CA ASP A 934 -45.44 28.15 31.36
C ASP A 934 -46.43 28.85 32.32
N GLU A 935 -46.98 29.98 31.88
CA GLU A 935 -48.02 30.75 32.57
C GLU A 935 -49.30 30.77 31.73
N PRO A 936 -50.26 29.87 32.02
CA PRO A 936 -51.46 29.74 31.21
C PRO A 936 -52.48 30.81 31.56
N TYR A 937 -52.97 31.49 30.53
CA TYR A 937 -54.17 32.33 30.57
C TYR A 937 -55.36 31.48 30.13
N VAL A 938 -56.49 31.58 30.83
CA VAL A 938 -57.65 30.70 30.63
C VAL A 938 -58.94 31.50 30.57
N ARG A 939 -59.84 31.13 29.66
CA ARG A 939 -61.17 31.71 29.49
C ARG A 939 -62.23 30.62 29.37
N PHE A 940 -63.37 30.79 30.03
CA PHE A 940 -64.51 29.88 29.94
C PHE A 940 -65.66 30.57 29.23
N SER A 941 -66.20 29.96 28.18
CA SER A 941 -67.30 30.55 27.43
C SER A 941 -68.27 29.53 26.85
N VAL A 942 -69.50 29.98 26.66
CA VAL A 942 -70.67 29.22 26.20
C VAL A 942 -71.23 29.84 24.92
N VAL A 943 -71.92 29.07 24.08
CA VAL A 943 -72.43 29.60 22.80
C VAL A 943 -73.74 30.35 23.07
N LYS A 944 -73.88 31.55 22.47
CA LYS A 944 -75.17 32.26 22.47
C LYS A 944 -76.17 31.37 21.74
N THR A 945 -77.34 31.14 22.36
CA THR A 945 -78.38 30.22 21.87
C THR A 945 -78.16 28.71 22.09
N ASP A 946 -77.28 28.29 23.01
CA ASP A 946 -77.38 26.94 23.59
C ASP A 946 -78.78 26.77 24.22
N ALA A 947 -79.64 25.92 23.62
CA ALA A 947 -80.95 25.59 24.16
C ALA A 947 -80.76 24.61 25.32
N LEU A 948 -81.03 25.07 26.53
CA LEU A 948 -80.87 24.26 27.74
C LEU A 948 -82.09 23.33 27.88
N PRO A 949 -81.93 22.01 28.09
CA PRO A 949 -83.06 21.09 28.11
C PRO A 949 -84.07 21.45 29.20
N ALA A 950 -85.33 21.49 28.75
CA ALA A 950 -86.55 21.92 29.41
C ALA A 950 -86.87 21.16 30.73
N PRO A 951 -87.87 21.64 31.50
CA PRO A 951 -89.23 21.90 31.01
C PRO A 951 -89.53 23.32 30.51
N PHE A 952 -88.61 24.28 30.68
CA PHE A 952 -88.56 25.51 29.85
C PHE A 952 -87.13 25.74 29.33
N GLU A 953 -86.99 26.17 28.07
CA GLU A 953 -85.69 26.50 27.49
C GLU A 953 -85.11 27.72 28.23
N VAL A 954 -84.13 27.49 29.11
CA VAL A 954 -83.25 28.55 29.59
C VAL A 954 -82.29 28.84 28.44
N PHE A 955 -82.10 30.11 28.09
CA PHE A 955 -81.22 30.50 27.00
C PHE A 955 -80.06 31.32 27.55
N VAL A 956 -78.89 31.18 26.93
CA VAL A 956 -77.83 32.19 26.99
C VAL A 956 -78.31 33.40 26.17
N PRO A 957 -78.64 34.54 26.82
CA PRO A 957 -79.21 35.69 26.12
C PRO A 957 -78.24 36.29 25.10
N ALA A 958 -78.76 36.92 24.05
CA ALA A 958 -77.94 37.54 23.00
C ALA A 958 -77.02 38.66 23.54
N ASP A 959 -77.43 39.31 24.62
CA ASP A 959 -76.71 40.37 25.33
C ASP A 959 -75.85 39.84 26.49
N CYS A 960 -75.71 38.51 26.63
CA CYS A 960 -74.98 37.87 27.72
C CYS A 960 -75.41 38.33 29.13
N SER A 961 -76.65 38.81 29.27
CA SER A 961 -77.21 39.06 30.59
C SER A 961 -77.30 37.75 31.36
N SER A 962 -76.91 37.78 32.64
CA SER A 962 -77.00 36.59 33.48
C SER A 962 -78.43 36.02 33.47
N SER A 963 -78.56 34.71 33.28
CA SER A 963 -79.87 34.08 33.09
C SER A 963 -80.57 33.91 34.44
N VAL A 964 -81.70 34.59 34.63
CA VAL A 964 -82.45 34.66 35.90
C VAL A 964 -83.87 34.17 35.70
N SER A 965 -84.34 33.25 36.54
CA SER A 965 -85.77 32.92 36.69
C SER A 965 -86.17 33.04 38.16
N GLY A 966 -87.09 33.96 38.46
CA GLY A 966 -87.42 34.34 39.84
C GLY A 966 -86.29 35.14 40.51
N ASN A 967 -85.89 34.73 41.72
CA ASN A 967 -84.80 35.34 42.51
C ASN A 967 -83.44 34.58 42.40
N ARG A 968 -83.30 33.66 41.44
CA ARG A 968 -82.15 32.74 41.32
C ARG A 968 -81.46 32.95 39.97
N THR A 969 -80.13 33.06 39.98
CA THR A 969 -79.28 33.17 38.78
C THR A 969 -78.75 31.78 38.43
N PHE A 970 -79.07 31.30 37.22
CA PHE A 970 -78.68 29.97 36.75
C PHE A 970 -77.28 29.97 36.13
N VAL A 971 -76.92 31.06 35.46
CA VAL A 971 -75.59 31.21 34.84
C VAL A 971 -75.14 32.65 35.01
N GLU A 972 -73.94 32.84 35.55
CA GLU A 972 -73.27 34.13 35.64
C GLU A 972 -72.49 34.39 34.35
N LEU A 973 -72.94 35.39 33.60
CA LEU A 973 -72.48 35.69 32.24
C LEU A 973 -72.01 37.14 32.10
N GLU A 974 -71.07 37.36 31.19
CA GLU A 974 -70.72 38.67 30.64
C GLU A 974 -70.49 38.59 29.12
N GLU A 975 -70.43 39.75 28.46
CA GLU A 975 -70.10 39.82 27.03
C GLU A 975 -68.67 39.34 26.76
N SER A 976 -68.47 38.72 25.60
CA SER A 976 -67.19 38.20 25.13
C SER A 976 -66.68 39.01 23.92
N ASP A 977 -65.40 38.87 23.53
CA ASP A 977 -64.79 39.47 22.33
C ASP A 977 -65.42 39.00 21.01
N VAL A 978 -66.16 37.90 21.04
CA VAL A 978 -66.87 37.37 19.88
C VAL A 978 -68.37 37.46 20.02
N THR A 979 -69.04 37.73 18.91
CA THR A 979 -70.49 37.94 18.91
C THR A 979 -71.30 36.68 19.17
N GLU A 980 -70.70 35.50 18.99
CA GLU A 980 -71.33 34.19 19.06
C GLU A 980 -71.29 33.55 20.45
N ARG A 981 -70.52 34.10 21.40
CA ARG A 981 -70.29 33.47 22.71
C ARG A 981 -70.44 34.46 23.86
N CYS A 982 -70.66 33.94 25.06
CA CYS A 982 -70.63 34.68 26.31
C CYS A 982 -69.64 34.03 27.26
N ASP A 983 -68.99 34.84 28.08
CA ASP A 983 -68.12 34.32 29.14
C ASP A 983 -68.95 33.85 30.32
N VAL A 984 -68.49 32.79 30.98
CA VAL A 984 -69.21 32.17 32.09
C VAL A 984 -68.31 32.07 33.33
N ALA A 985 -68.75 32.57 34.48
CA ALA A 985 -68.03 32.46 35.77
C ALA A 985 -68.63 31.44 36.73
N ALA A 986 -69.93 31.17 36.61
CA ALA A 986 -70.64 30.24 37.47
C ALA A 986 -71.83 29.58 36.77
N ILE A 987 -72.11 28.34 37.14
CA ILE A 987 -73.19 27.51 36.60
C ILE A 987 -73.96 26.91 37.78
N ASP A 988 -75.27 27.13 37.86
CA ASP A 988 -76.16 26.54 38.87
C ASP A 988 -77.06 25.49 38.23
N LEU A 989 -76.77 24.22 38.56
CA LEU A 989 -77.45 23.02 38.11
C LEU A 989 -78.51 22.54 39.12
N SER A 990 -78.64 23.18 40.30
CA SER A 990 -79.60 22.77 41.32
C SER A 990 -81.04 22.67 40.78
N VAL A 991 -81.81 21.73 41.32
CA VAL A 991 -83.24 21.60 41.08
C VAL A 991 -83.93 22.88 41.51
N ASN A 992 -84.85 23.37 40.67
CA ASN A 992 -85.65 24.54 40.96
C ASN A 992 -87.13 24.25 40.71
N ASN A 993 -87.77 23.67 41.72
CA ASN A 993 -89.17 23.30 41.70
C ASN A 993 -90.08 24.55 41.74
N VAL A 994 -90.89 24.73 40.71
CA VAL A 994 -91.96 25.74 40.64
C VAL A 994 -93.31 25.05 40.57
N GLU A 995 -94.28 25.58 41.31
CA GLU A 995 -95.67 25.15 41.21
C GLU A 995 -96.34 25.86 40.04
N ILE A 996 -96.87 25.10 39.09
CA ILE A 996 -97.67 25.59 37.97
C ILE A 996 -99.10 25.08 38.09
N ASP A 997 -100.09 25.83 37.60
CA ASP A 997 -101.47 25.38 37.56
C ASP A 997 -101.56 24.06 36.78
N ASN A 998 -102.21 23.05 37.35
CA ASN A 998 -102.40 21.79 36.67
C ASN A 998 -103.51 21.96 35.59
N PRO A 999 -103.19 21.85 34.28
CA PRO A 999 -104.19 22.06 33.23
C PRO A 999 -105.32 21.02 33.24
N ASP A 1000 -105.09 19.88 33.90
CA ASP A 1000 -106.06 18.79 34.04
C ASP A 1000 -106.98 18.97 35.26
N PHE A 1001 -106.68 19.92 36.18
CA PHE A 1001 -107.52 20.21 37.35
C PHE A 1001 -108.74 21.07 36.96
N ASP A 1002 -109.95 20.52 37.11
CA ASP A 1002 -111.21 21.27 36.97
C ASP A 1002 -111.89 21.46 38.33
N PRO A 1003 -111.91 22.68 38.89
CA PRO A 1003 -112.55 22.95 40.18
C PRO A 1003 -114.08 22.75 40.17
N ASN A 1004 -114.69 22.46 39.03
CA ASN A 1004 -116.12 22.19 38.87
C ASN A 1004 -116.45 20.69 38.71
N ASP A 1005 -115.47 19.79 38.60
CA ASP A 1005 -115.71 18.34 38.58
C ASP A 1005 -115.86 17.81 40.02
N PRO A 1006 -117.03 17.26 40.40
CA PRO A 1006 -117.25 16.72 41.76
C PRO A 1006 -116.44 15.45 42.07
N ASP A 1007 -115.86 14.78 41.07
CA ASP A 1007 -115.01 13.59 41.21
C ASP A 1007 -113.51 13.88 40.93
N GLU A 1008 -113.09 15.16 40.91
CA GLU A 1008 -111.71 15.60 40.68
C GLU A 1008 -110.70 14.96 41.67
N THR A 1009 -109.61 14.38 41.15
CA THR A 1009 -108.54 13.75 41.94
C THR A 1009 -107.14 14.26 41.62
N ASP A 1010 -107.00 15.04 40.56
CA ASP A 1010 -105.74 15.65 40.16
C ASP A 1010 -105.42 16.86 41.09
N PRO A 1011 -104.14 17.11 41.41
CA PRO A 1011 -103.75 18.22 42.28
C PRO A 1011 -103.98 19.57 41.58
N GLU A 1012 -104.30 20.62 42.34
CA GLU A 1012 -104.52 22.00 41.83
C GLU A 1012 -103.27 22.57 41.13
N THR A 1013 -102.08 22.16 41.58
CA THR A 1013 -100.79 22.55 40.99
C THR A 1013 -99.90 21.32 40.73
N LEU A 1014 -99.08 21.41 39.69
CA LEU A 1014 -97.99 20.48 39.40
C LEU A 1014 -96.66 21.10 39.84
N THR A 1015 -95.82 20.31 40.50
CA THR A 1015 -94.43 20.71 40.74
C THR A 1015 -93.57 20.33 39.54
N VAL A 1016 -92.99 21.33 38.89
CA VAL A 1016 -92.13 21.17 37.72
C VAL A 1016 -90.77 21.76 38.05
N ASP A 1017 -89.71 20.96 37.88
CA ASP A 1017 -88.34 21.43 38.02
C ASP A 1017 -87.93 22.22 36.78
N ILE A 1018 -87.72 23.53 36.90
CA ILE A 1018 -87.32 24.39 35.79
C ILE A 1018 -85.80 24.70 35.78
N GLY A 1019 -85.00 23.97 36.56
CA GLY A 1019 -83.57 24.19 36.70
C GLY A 1019 -82.75 23.71 35.50
N LEU A 1020 -81.49 24.13 35.46
CA LEU A 1020 -80.54 23.74 34.42
C LEU A 1020 -80.12 22.28 34.60
N THR A 1021 -80.20 21.48 33.53
CA THR A 1021 -79.84 20.05 33.57
C THR A 1021 -78.39 19.81 33.15
N SER A 1022 -77.90 20.55 32.16
CA SER A 1022 -76.51 20.53 31.70
C SER A 1022 -76.14 21.77 30.90
N MET A 1023 -74.85 22.04 30.74
CA MET A 1023 -74.32 23.10 29.88
C MET A 1023 -72.99 22.72 29.25
N ALA A 1024 -72.84 23.03 27.95
CA ALA A 1024 -71.59 22.86 27.24
C ALA A 1024 -70.70 24.10 27.45
N VAL A 1025 -69.47 23.89 27.93
CA VAL A 1025 -68.49 24.94 28.19
C VAL A 1025 -67.26 24.68 27.32
N ARG A 1026 -66.78 25.73 26.63
CA ARG A 1026 -65.47 25.72 25.98
C ARG A 1026 -64.49 26.50 26.84
N ILE A 1027 -63.33 25.92 27.05
CA ILE A 1027 -62.24 26.45 27.84
C ILE A 1027 -61.12 26.80 26.86
N HIS A 1028 -60.82 28.08 26.67
CA HIS A 1028 -59.72 28.56 25.83
C HIS A 1028 -58.48 28.82 26.68
N TYR A 1029 -57.29 28.50 26.16
CA TYR A 1029 -56.04 28.72 26.87
C TYR A 1029 -54.84 28.99 25.94
N THR A 1030 -53.94 29.86 26.40
CA THR A 1030 -52.70 30.29 25.73
C THR A 1030 -51.63 30.64 26.77
N ASP A 1031 -50.41 30.95 26.33
CA ASP A 1031 -49.44 31.70 27.14
C ASP A 1031 -49.75 33.21 27.16
N GLU A 1032 -48.85 34.01 27.72
CA GLU A 1032 -49.02 35.46 27.88
C GLU A 1032 -49.04 36.28 26.58
N PHE A 1033 -48.49 35.76 25.48
CA PHE A 1033 -48.49 36.44 24.17
C PHE A 1033 -49.61 35.93 23.26
N GLY A 1034 -50.48 35.04 23.76
CA GLY A 1034 -51.48 34.37 22.94
C GLY A 1034 -50.91 33.24 22.08
N ASN A 1035 -49.72 32.74 22.41
CA ASN A 1035 -49.12 31.59 21.75
C ASN A 1035 -49.63 30.28 22.38
N PRO A 1036 -49.45 29.14 21.70
CA PRO A 1036 -49.67 27.83 22.32
C PRO A 1036 -48.76 27.67 23.55
N LEU A 1037 -49.28 26.99 24.57
CA LEU A 1037 -48.48 26.54 25.72
C LEU A 1037 -47.36 25.59 25.26
N PRO A 1038 -46.34 25.28 26.08
CA PRO A 1038 -45.28 24.39 25.70
C PRO A 1038 -45.78 22.99 25.35
N ALA A 1039 -45.23 22.40 24.28
CA ALA A 1039 -45.55 21.04 23.87
C ALA A 1039 -45.32 20.03 25.01
N ASN A 1040 -46.13 18.97 25.04
CA ASN A 1040 -46.12 17.93 26.07
C ASN A 1040 -46.57 18.37 27.47
N THR A 1041 -46.97 19.62 27.68
CA THR A 1041 -47.68 20.03 28.90
C THR A 1041 -48.93 19.18 29.05
N VAL A 1042 -49.11 18.53 30.19
CA VAL A 1042 -50.30 17.71 30.47
C VAL A 1042 -51.44 18.61 30.89
N VAL A 1043 -52.60 18.44 30.27
CA VAL A 1043 -53.82 19.17 30.58
C VAL A 1043 -54.84 18.20 31.14
N SER A 1044 -55.39 18.50 32.31
CA SER A 1044 -56.41 17.68 32.95
C SER A 1044 -57.64 18.50 33.32
N LEU A 1045 -58.81 17.89 33.18
CA LEU A 1045 -60.11 18.47 33.46
C LEU A 1045 -60.77 17.67 34.58
N THR A 1046 -61.19 18.36 35.63
CA THR A 1046 -61.88 17.75 36.77
C THR A 1046 -63.01 18.64 37.20
N THR A 1047 -63.99 18.07 37.88
CA THR A 1047 -64.99 18.84 38.61
C THR A 1047 -65.11 18.32 40.02
N SER A 1048 -65.33 19.21 40.98
CA SER A 1048 -65.62 18.82 42.37
C SER A 1048 -67.12 18.84 42.69
N ASN A 1049 -67.96 19.29 41.76
CA ASN A 1049 -69.42 19.27 41.86
C ASN A 1049 -70.04 19.28 40.46
N GLY A 1050 -71.18 18.61 40.28
CA GLY A 1050 -71.71 18.30 38.95
C GLY A 1050 -70.99 17.10 38.31
N ASP A 1051 -71.61 16.48 37.32
CA ASP A 1051 -71.04 15.42 36.50
C ASP A 1051 -70.35 15.99 35.26
N LEU A 1052 -69.08 15.62 35.04
CA LEU A 1052 -68.25 16.12 33.93
C LEU A 1052 -68.15 15.10 32.79
N SER A 1053 -68.58 15.50 31.61
CA SER A 1053 -68.40 14.76 30.36
C SER A 1053 -67.51 15.52 29.39
N ILE A 1054 -66.46 14.90 28.86
CA ILE A 1054 -65.55 15.53 27.88
C ILE A 1054 -66.15 15.40 26.47
N ILE A 1055 -66.31 16.54 25.78
CA ILE A 1055 -66.76 16.59 24.38
C ILE A 1055 -65.54 16.56 23.44
N SER A 1056 -64.56 17.43 23.70
CA SER A 1056 -63.30 17.51 22.93
C SER A 1056 -62.18 17.99 23.83
N HIS A 1057 -61.06 17.27 23.88
CA HIS A 1057 -59.94 17.60 24.74
C HIS A 1057 -58.67 16.94 24.23
N SER A 1058 -57.54 17.64 24.40
CA SER A 1058 -56.21 17.07 24.22
C SER A 1058 -55.55 16.96 25.58
N GLU A 1059 -55.22 15.75 26.02
CA GLU A 1059 -54.55 15.48 27.31
C GLU A 1059 -53.15 16.08 27.37
N THR A 1060 -52.54 16.37 26.22
CA THR A 1060 -51.26 17.07 26.12
C THR A 1060 -51.33 18.19 25.10
N ILE A 1061 -50.57 19.26 25.33
CA ILE A 1061 -50.42 20.32 24.34
C ILE A 1061 -49.64 19.79 23.13
N PRO A 1062 -50.19 19.89 21.91
CA PRO A 1062 -49.55 19.37 20.72
C PRO A 1062 -48.32 20.20 20.34
N ASN A 1063 -47.47 19.59 19.50
CA ASN A 1063 -46.38 20.29 18.84
C ASN A 1063 -46.93 21.19 17.72
N THR A 1064 -46.94 22.50 17.92
CA THR A 1064 -47.57 23.47 17.01
C THR A 1064 -47.00 24.88 17.18
N ASN A 1065 -47.06 25.69 16.11
CA ASN A 1065 -46.78 27.12 16.12
C ASN A 1065 -48.05 27.96 15.83
N THR A 1066 -49.25 27.38 16.02
CA THR A 1066 -50.53 28.06 15.78
C THR A 1066 -50.60 29.46 16.40
N ASP A 1067 -51.34 30.36 15.75
CA ASP A 1067 -51.67 31.70 16.27
C ASP A 1067 -53.07 31.76 16.90
N LYS A 1068 -53.71 30.59 17.06
CA LYS A 1068 -55.03 30.46 17.68
C LYS A 1068 -54.93 29.84 19.09
N PRO A 1069 -55.79 30.28 20.03
CA PRO A 1069 -55.90 29.66 21.33
C PRO A 1069 -56.22 28.18 21.22
N MET A 1070 -55.59 27.40 22.08
CA MET A 1070 -55.97 26.02 22.30
C MET A 1070 -57.28 25.99 23.09
N TYR A 1071 -58.04 24.90 22.97
CA TYR A 1071 -59.31 24.80 23.68
C TYR A 1071 -59.67 23.38 24.13
N SER A 1072 -60.63 23.28 25.04
CA SER A 1072 -61.30 22.04 25.40
C SER A 1072 -62.79 22.26 25.60
N ASP A 1073 -63.59 21.37 25.06
CA ASP A 1073 -65.05 21.39 25.15
C ASP A 1073 -65.51 20.32 26.15
N VAL A 1074 -66.31 20.74 27.11
CA VAL A 1074 -66.88 19.87 28.15
C VAL A 1074 -68.37 20.09 28.27
N LEU A 1075 -69.09 19.08 28.72
CA LEU A 1075 -70.47 19.14 29.17
C LEU A 1075 -70.47 18.94 30.68
N ILE A 1076 -70.95 19.93 31.43
CA ILE A 1076 -71.24 19.75 32.85
C ILE A 1076 -72.73 19.49 33.02
N SER A 1077 -73.11 18.46 33.76
CA SER A 1077 -74.50 18.09 34.04
C SER A 1077 -74.74 17.85 35.52
N ARG A 1078 -76.00 17.72 35.93
CA ARG A 1078 -76.33 17.32 37.31
C ARG A 1078 -75.73 15.98 37.68
N GLU A 1079 -75.35 15.85 38.94
CA GLU A 1079 -74.91 14.57 39.51
C GLU A 1079 -76.05 13.56 39.52
N THR A 1080 -75.73 12.30 39.19
CA THR A 1080 -76.70 11.20 39.28
C THR A 1080 -76.78 10.66 40.71
N ASP A 1081 -75.64 10.68 41.43
CA ASP A 1081 -75.51 10.38 42.86
C ASP A 1081 -74.87 11.60 43.52
N GLY A 1082 -75.62 12.33 44.35
CA GLY A 1082 -75.15 13.55 45.01
C GLY A 1082 -73.92 13.31 45.89
N ASN A 1083 -72.98 14.27 45.86
CA ASN A 1083 -71.69 14.21 46.54
C ASN A 1083 -71.68 14.87 47.94
N ASP A 1084 -72.86 15.21 48.49
CA ASP A 1084 -73.06 16.00 49.72
C ASP A 1084 -72.52 17.46 49.66
N GLN A 1085 -72.22 18.01 48.48
CA GLN A 1085 -71.73 19.39 48.27
C GLN A 1085 -72.71 20.23 47.45
N THR A 1086 -73.01 21.44 47.93
CA THR A 1086 -73.88 22.38 47.18
C THR A 1086 -73.12 23.26 46.19
N SER A 1087 -71.78 23.19 46.19
CA SER A 1087 -70.90 24.02 45.37
C SER A 1087 -69.56 23.36 45.18
N GLY A 1088 -69.01 23.44 43.97
CA GLY A 1088 -67.68 22.98 43.60
C GLY A 1088 -67.10 23.79 42.45
N VAL A 1089 -66.07 23.25 41.81
CA VAL A 1089 -65.33 23.95 40.74
C VAL A 1089 -65.09 23.01 39.57
N LEU A 1090 -65.47 23.45 38.36
CA LEU A 1090 -64.95 22.87 37.12
C LEU A 1090 -63.55 23.44 36.91
N SER A 1091 -62.54 22.59 37.07
CA SER A 1091 -61.13 22.98 37.06
C SER A 1091 -60.39 22.41 35.85
N ILE A 1092 -59.58 23.25 35.21
CA ILE A 1092 -58.55 22.86 34.25
C ILE A 1092 -57.19 23.00 34.91
N THR A 1093 -56.34 21.99 34.80
CA THR A 1093 -55.01 21.94 35.40
C THR A 1093 -53.95 21.65 34.34
N PHE A 1094 -52.89 22.45 34.34
CA PHE A 1094 -51.74 22.33 33.46
C PHE A 1094 -50.52 21.88 34.26
N GLU A 1095 -49.89 20.79 33.85
CA GLU A 1095 -48.63 20.31 34.41
C GLU A 1095 -47.53 20.47 33.37
N PHE A 1096 -46.64 21.42 33.61
CA PHE A 1096 -45.48 21.72 32.79
C PHE A 1096 -44.28 20.93 33.31
N GLU A 1097 -43.53 20.33 32.39
CA GLU A 1097 -42.20 19.78 32.66
C GLU A 1097 -41.25 20.32 31.58
N ASN A 1098 -40.12 20.90 31.98
CA ASN A 1098 -39.13 21.39 31.03
C ASN A 1098 -37.92 20.45 30.94
N GLN A 1099 -37.15 20.59 29.87
CA GLN A 1099 -35.95 19.77 29.59
C GLN A 1099 -34.84 19.93 30.66
N LEU A 1100 -34.93 20.95 31.51
CA LEU A 1100 -33.98 21.21 32.60
C LEU A 1100 -34.43 20.58 33.93
N GLY A 1101 -35.55 19.85 33.94
CA GLY A 1101 -36.11 19.16 35.10
C GLY A 1101 -36.92 20.04 36.05
N ALA A 1102 -37.31 21.25 35.64
CA ALA A 1102 -38.27 22.06 36.38
C ALA A 1102 -39.69 21.62 36.04
N SER A 1103 -40.54 21.51 37.07
CA SER A 1103 -41.96 21.25 36.91
C SER A 1103 -42.81 22.34 37.58
N LYS A 1104 -43.97 22.62 36.98
CA LYS A 1104 -44.92 23.65 37.45
C LYS A 1104 -46.33 23.13 37.22
N THR A 1105 -47.21 23.33 38.20
CA THR A 1105 -48.63 22.99 38.08
C THR A 1105 -49.47 24.23 38.30
N VAL A 1106 -50.36 24.55 37.36
CA VAL A 1106 -51.27 25.71 37.44
C VAL A 1106 -52.70 25.21 37.23
N SER A 1107 -53.63 25.64 38.08
CA SER A 1107 -55.04 25.22 38.01
C SER A 1107 -55.97 26.44 38.12
N THR A 1108 -56.98 26.48 37.26
CA THR A 1108 -57.99 27.55 37.17
C THR A 1108 -59.35 26.92 36.93
N GLY A 1109 -60.44 27.55 37.36
CA GLY A 1109 -61.78 26.99 37.19
C GLY A 1109 -62.92 27.97 37.43
N ILE A 1110 -64.14 27.50 37.14
CA ILE A 1110 -65.41 28.22 37.36
C ILE A 1110 -66.26 27.51 38.40
N THR A 1111 -67.15 28.24 39.05
CA THR A 1111 -67.97 27.69 40.15
C THR A 1111 -69.15 26.89 39.61
N ILE A 1112 -69.38 25.68 40.15
CA ILE A 1112 -70.52 24.81 39.81
C ILE A 1112 -71.38 24.58 41.05
N PHE A 1113 -72.65 25.00 41.02
CA PHE A 1113 -73.63 24.67 42.04
C PHE A 1113 -74.50 23.49 41.58
N ASP A 1114 -74.80 22.58 42.49
CA ASP A 1114 -75.69 21.43 42.30
C ASP A 1114 -76.30 21.06 43.67
N ASP A 1115 -77.33 20.22 43.68
CA ASP A 1115 -77.97 19.76 44.91
C ASP A 1115 -77.17 18.65 45.62
N VAL A 1116 -77.44 18.51 46.93
CA VAL A 1116 -76.78 17.58 47.87
C VAL A 1116 -77.07 16.12 47.56
#